data_AF-A0A9Q0E9X3-F1
#
_entry.id   AF-A0A9Q0E9X3-F1
#
_cell.length_a   1.000
_cell.length_b   1.000
_cell.length_c   1.000
_cell.angle_alpha   90.00
_cell.angle_beta   90.00
_cell.angle_gamma   90.00
#
_symmetry.space_group_name_H-M   'P 1'
#
loop_
_entity.id
_entity.type
_entity.pdbx_description
1 polymer ?
#
loop_
_entity_poly.entity_id
_entity_poly.type
_entity_poly.pdbx_seq_one_letter_code
_entity_poly.pdbx_strand_id
1 'polypeptide(L)'
;MCTKIQPIEWTTDCKNQNFDGIVLVTRSHETLPAELECLKAPLQDYSSVDSALGDEAVVLKVPGLPGNRLLFASTGPVNRDYDDVRRFSDAAVCGIKRAMKAGMQRPLLVCPPHGDFEKSTLVAALGALHALYMPIEVREANSKPTPYKVCVLGLWVPTKEQGPKLVDLANALESGRLVCRDIGGSDPERMASPRVADYVLELFKDSPVQVEVLSDVKVLEKEYPCLAAVNRCAHAVSRHQARVIKLQYVGEGPIKTTLMLVGKGITYDTGGADIKAGGFMAGMHRDKCGAAAVAGFFQTLAKLKPKHLKVVGSMAMVRNSVGSDCYVADELIVSRAGRRVRVGNTDAEGRMVMVDLLCEMKEKAVREVSPQLFTIATLTGHAIRAMGPNYSIIMDNGPAHRSGNAAKWQKAGDVLGDVFEVSSIRREDYEFHKGKSEYEDILQSNNLPSSATPRGHQAPAAFLIMASGLDKFGVDSDKPLPYSHIDIAGSSGPFPGVPTGAPILAMGSILKKVLEALKDLITEACWDVSSFGISLQSMDSSHVSLVQLTLRSEGFDSYRCDRNLAMGVNLSSMSKILKCAGNEDIITLRAEDNADTLALVFETINQEKVSDYEMKLMDLDVEQLGIPEQAYSCVVKMPSGEFARICRDLSQIGDAVMISCAKDGVKFSATGELGTGNVKLSQTSNVDKEDEAVTIEMNEPVQLIFALNYLNFFTKATPLSKTVILSMSADIPLVVEYKIADMGHVKYYLAPKIDEEAS
;
A
#
# COMPACT_ATOMS: atom_id res chain seq x y z
N MET A 1 15.54 -25.09 3.83
CA MET A 1 14.45 -25.12 2.81
C MET A 1 14.80 -24.14 1.69
N CYS A 2 14.55 -24.46 0.41
CA CYS A 2 14.83 -23.50 -0.68
C CYS A 2 13.67 -22.51 -0.82
N THR A 3 13.81 -21.32 -0.24
CA THR A 3 12.89 -20.16 -0.36
C THR A 3 13.37 -19.17 -1.42
N LYS A 4 14.33 -19.59 -2.26
CA LYS A 4 14.86 -18.75 -3.33
C LYS A 4 13.83 -18.66 -4.45
N ILE A 5 13.53 -17.43 -4.84
CA ILE A 5 12.76 -17.13 -6.04
C ILE A 5 13.59 -17.45 -7.29
N GLN A 6 12.91 -17.53 -8.43
CA GLN A 6 13.54 -17.67 -9.74
C GLN A 6 14.69 -16.64 -9.89
N PRO A 7 15.91 -17.06 -10.27
CA PRO A 7 17.01 -16.13 -10.52
C PRO A 7 16.63 -15.10 -11.58
N ILE A 8 16.92 -13.83 -11.29
CA ILE A 8 16.65 -12.70 -12.17
C ILE A 8 17.97 -12.01 -12.52
N GLU A 9 18.20 -11.78 -13.80
CA GLU A 9 19.27 -10.93 -14.33
C GLU A 9 18.64 -9.76 -15.10
N TRP A 10 19.41 -8.71 -15.38
CA TRP A 10 18.94 -7.60 -16.21
C TRP A 10 19.99 -7.22 -17.27
N THR A 11 19.53 -6.59 -18.36
CA THR A 11 20.39 -6.10 -19.44
C THR A 11 19.76 -4.90 -20.12
N THR A 12 20.58 -3.99 -20.66
CA THR A 12 20.12 -2.96 -21.61
C THR A 12 20.22 -3.41 -23.06
N ASP A 13 21.05 -4.42 -23.33
CA ASP A 13 21.23 -5.01 -24.65
C ASP A 13 20.24 -6.16 -24.88
N CYS A 14 19.31 -5.97 -25.81
CA CYS A 14 18.33 -6.99 -26.19
C CYS A 14 18.94 -8.15 -27.00
N LYS A 15 20.15 -7.98 -27.56
CA LYS A 15 20.89 -9.01 -28.32
C LYS A 15 21.88 -9.81 -27.48
N ASN A 16 21.86 -9.61 -26.16
CA ASN A 16 22.79 -10.24 -25.24
C ASN A 16 22.70 -11.79 -25.31
N GLN A 17 23.78 -12.42 -25.77
CA GLN A 17 23.87 -13.86 -26.01
C GLN A 17 23.97 -14.71 -24.73
N ASN A 18 24.01 -14.07 -23.55
CA ASN A 18 23.82 -14.78 -22.28
C ASN A 18 22.38 -15.29 -22.12
N PHE A 19 21.43 -14.78 -22.91
CA PHE A 19 20.06 -15.27 -22.96
C PHE A 19 19.89 -16.22 -24.15
N ASP A 20 18.81 -17.00 -24.15
CA ASP A 20 18.56 -18.01 -25.18
C ASP A 20 17.26 -17.78 -25.96
N GLY A 21 16.59 -16.65 -25.71
CA GLY A 21 15.44 -16.21 -26.47
C GLY A 21 14.87 -14.91 -25.90
N ILE A 22 14.26 -14.10 -26.77
CA ILE A 22 13.57 -12.87 -26.38
C ILE A 22 12.07 -13.18 -26.23
N VAL A 23 11.46 -12.68 -25.16
CA VAL A 23 10.01 -12.68 -24.94
C VAL A 23 9.56 -11.23 -24.94
N LEU A 24 9.09 -10.75 -26.08
CA LEU A 24 8.60 -9.39 -26.27
C LEU A 24 7.14 -9.30 -25.85
N VAL A 25 6.87 -8.45 -24.85
CA VAL A 25 5.54 -8.09 -24.36
C VAL A 25 5.28 -6.63 -24.67
N THR A 26 4.36 -6.38 -25.61
CA THR A 26 3.92 -5.03 -25.98
C THR A 26 2.57 -5.12 -26.69
N ARG A 27 1.89 -3.97 -26.81
CA ARG A 27 0.65 -3.84 -27.60
C ARG A 27 0.91 -4.04 -29.09
N SER A 28 1.95 -3.40 -29.60
CA SER A 28 2.29 -3.42 -31.03
C SER A 28 3.80 -3.48 -31.21
N HIS A 29 4.23 -4.21 -32.22
CA HIS A 29 5.63 -4.26 -32.66
C HIS A 29 6.00 -3.05 -33.54
N GLU A 30 5.03 -2.24 -33.97
CA GLU A 30 5.27 -1.08 -34.84
C GLU A 30 5.87 0.11 -34.08
N THR A 31 5.50 0.26 -32.80
CA THR A 31 5.84 1.38 -31.92
C THR A 31 6.94 1.03 -30.92
N LEU A 32 7.89 0.18 -31.33
CA LEU A 32 9.03 -0.17 -30.50
C LEU A 32 10.01 1.02 -30.40
N PRO A 33 10.68 1.21 -29.26
CA PRO A 33 11.74 2.20 -29.12
C PRO A 33 12.97 1.82 -29.96
N ALA A 34 13.83 2.81 -30.25
CA ALA A 34 14.96 2.66 -31.17
C ALA A 34 15.91 1.52 -30.80
N GLU A 35 16.10 1.27 -29.49
CA GLU A 35 16.92 0.19 -28.95
C GLU A 35 16.38 -1.22 -29.29
N LEU A 36 15.10 -1.31 -29.65
CA LEU A 36 14.39 -2.54 -29.99
C LEU A 36 13.97 -2.59 -31.47
N GLU A 37 14.40 -1.64 -32.29
CA GLU A 37 14.05 -1.56 -33.73
C GLU A 37 14.40 -2.85 -34.49
N CYS A 38 15.48 -3.54 -34.06
CA CYS A 38 15.90 -4.80 -34.66
C CYS A 38 14.85 -5.95 -34.55
N LEU A 39 13.86 -5.81 -33.66
CA LEU A 39 12.79 -6.80 -33.49
C LEU A 39 11.60 -6.55 -34.43
N LYS A 40 11.49 -5.36 -35.00
CA LYS A 40 10.32 -4.93 -35.79
C LYS A 40 10.21 -5.65 -37.12
N ALA A 41 11.26 -5.63 -37.95
CA ALA A 41 11.24 -6.23 -39.28
C ALA A 41 10.89 -7.74 -39.26
N PRO A 42 11.47 -8.58 -38.38
CA PRO A 42 11.08 -9.99 -38.28
C PRO A 42 9.60 -10.20 -37.90
N LEU A 43 9.04 -9.35 -37.02
CA LEU A 43 7.64 -9.45 -36.61
C LEU A 43 6.70 -8.97 -37.71
N GLN A 44 7.08 -7.93 -38.46
CA GLN A 44 6.32 -7.43 -39.59
C GLN A 44 6.31 -8.41 -40.78
N ASP A 45 7.43 -9.10 -41.03
CA ASP A 45 7.48 -10.17 -42.02
C ASP A 45 6.53 -11.32 -41.64
N TYR A 46 6.57 -11.76 -40.38
CA TYR A 46 5.70 -12.82 -39.89
C TYR A 46 4.22 -12.45 -39.87
N SER A 47 3.88 -11.19 -39.56
CA SER A 47 2.49 -10.71 -39.56
C SER A 47 1.83 -10.82 -40.94
N SER A 48 2.63 -10.80 -42.01
CA SER A 48 2.13 -10.95 -43.38
C SER A 48 1.68 -12.37 -43.73
N VAL A 49 2.09 -13.37 -42.95
CA VAL A 49 1.83 -14.81 -43.24
C VAL A 49 1.03 -15.52 -42.15
N ASP A 50 0.96 -14.98 -40.93
CA ASP A 50 0.21 -15.55 -39.82
C ASP A 50 -0.60 -14.48 -39.08
N SER A 51 -1.92 -14.50 -39.28
CA SER A 51 -2.85 -13.59 -38.64
C SER A 51 -3.00 -13.82 -37.13
N ALA A 52 -2.47 -14.91 -36.58
CA ALA A 52 -2.49 -15.15 -35.12
C ALA A 52 -1.52 -14.24 -34.37
N LEU A 53 -0.61 -13.54 -35.06
CA LEU A 53 0.29 -12.56 -34.47
C LEU A 53 -0.51 -11.39 -33.86
N GLY A 54 -0.68 -11.40 -32.54
CA GLY A 54 -1.48 -10.41 -31.82
C GLY A 54 -2.52 -11.02 -30.89
N ASP A 55 -2.98 -12.23 -31.22
CA ASP A 55 -3.97 -12.99 -30.43
C ASP A 55 -3.31 -14.14 -29.65
N GLU A 56 -2.26 -14.74 -30.23
CA GLU A 56 -1.53 -15.85 -29.61
C GLU A 56 -0.05 -15.53 -29.36
N ALA A 57 0.55 -16.25 -28.41
CA ALA A 57 1.98 -16.19 -28.15
C ALA A 57 2.75 -17.06 -29.17
N VAL A 58 3.45 -16.42 -30.10
CA VAL A 58 4.13 -17.09 -31.23
C VAL A 58 5.65 -17.05 -31.09
N VAL A 59 6.34 -18.06 -31.63
CA VAL A 59 7.81 -18.16 -31.59
C VAL A 59 8.35 -18.18 -33.01
N LEU A 60 9.23 -17.23 -33.29
CA LEU A 60 9.90 -17.05 -34.56
C LEU A 60 11.38 -17.41 -34.44
N LYS A 61 11.93 -18.00 -35.50
CA LYS A 61 13.37 -18.17 -35.65
C LYS A 61 13.96 -16.93 -36.30
N VAL A 62 14.75 -16.16 -35.56
CA VAL A 62 15.35 -14.91 -36.04
C VAL A 62 16.87 -15.00 -35.86
N PRO A 63 17.65 -15.21 -36.94
CA PRO A 63 19.11 -15.31 -36.85
C PRO A 63 19.75 -14.07 -36.22
N GLY A 64 20.71 -14.29 -35.32
CA GLY A 64 21.47 -13.21 -34.66
C GLY A 64 20.84 -12.66 -33.38
N LEU A 65 19.60 -13.03 -33.06
CA LEU A 65 19.02 -12.81 -31.73
C LEU A 65 19.46 -13.93 -30.76
N PRO A 66 19.35 -13.72 -29.43
CA PRO A 66 19.70 -14.72 -28.43
C PRO A 66 19.00 -16.07 -28.70
N GLY A 67 19.80 -17.14 -28.83
CA GLY A 67 19.32 -18.49 -29.20
C GLY A 67 18.55 -18.58 -30.52
N ASN A 68 18.64 -17.55 -31.37
CA ASN A 68 17.86 -17.36 -32.60
C ASN A 68 16.33 -17.42 -32.39
N ARG A 69 15.82 -17.09 -31.19
CA ARG A 69 14.39 -17.18 -30.87
C ARG A 69 13.83 -15.82 -30.46
N LEU A 70 12.80 -15.37 -31.17
CA LEU A 70 11.97 -14.23 -30.79
C LEU A 70 10.55 -14.72 -30.53
N LEU A 71 10.05 -14.50 -29.33
CA LEU A 71 8.68 -14.79 -28.94
C LEU A 71 7.93 -13.47 -28.81
N PHE A 72 6.79 -13.36 -29.50
CA PHE A 72 5.89 -12.22 -29.36
C PHE A 72 4.67 -12.64 -28.54
N ALA A 73 4.41 -11.93 -27.44
CA ALA A 73 3.23 -12.10 -26.61
C ALA A 73 2.53 -10.75 -26.48
N SER A 74 1.49 -10.56 -27.27
CA SER A 74 0.74 -9.31 -27.33
C SER A 74 -0.01 -9.04 -26.04
N THR A 75 -0.01 -7.79 -25.60
CA THR A 75 -0.93 -7.32 -24.56
C THR A 75 -2.36 -7.15 -25.11
N GLY A 76 -2.55 -7.22 -26.42
CA GLY A 76 -3.74 -6.68 -27.07
C GLY A 76 -3.83 -5.16 -26.86
N PRO A 77 -4.98 -4.55 -27.17
CA PRO A 77 -5.23 -3.15 -26.84
C PRO A 77 -5.11 -2.93 -25.33
N VAL A 78 -4.56 -1.77 -24.96
CA VAL A 78 -4.41 -1.31 -23.56
C VAL A 78 -4.91 0.13 -23.41
N ASN A 79 -5.86 0.50 -24.26
CA ASN A 79 -6.38 1.87 -24.37
C ASN A 79 -7.91 1.90 -24.41
N ARG A 80 -8.58 0.78 -24.10
CA ARG A 80 -10.03 0.72 -23.96
C ARG A 80 -10.40 1.04 -22.52
N ASP A 81 -11.62 1.50 -22.30
CA ASP A 81 -12.10 1.98 -20.99
C ASP A 81 -12.00 0.95 -19.84
N TYR A 82 -11.88 -0.34 -20.17
CA TYR A 82 -11.79 -1.44 -19.21
C TYR A 82 -10.40 -2.08 -19.13
N ASP A 83 -9.44 -1.63 -19.94
CA ASP A 83 -8.08 -2.18 -19.88
C ASP A 83 -7.36 -1.67 -18.63
N ASP A 84 -6.61 -2.57 -17.99
CA ASP A 84 -5.78 -2.25 -16.83
C ASP A 84 -4.39 -2.87 -16.95
N VAL A 85 -3.53 -2.56 -15.98
CA VAL A 85 -2.12 -2.98 -15.98
C VAL A 85 -1.93 -4.51 -16.01
N ARG A 86 -2.94 -5.31 -15.65
CA ARG A 86 -2.89 -6.78 -15.69
C ARG A 86 -2.72 -7.30 -17.11
N ARG A 87 -3.08 -6.54 -18.16
CA ARG A 87 -2.81 -6.89 -19.56
C ARG A 87 -1.34 -7.24 -19.81
N PHE A 88 -0.42 -6.54 -19.16
CA PHE A 88 1.02 -6.80 -19.25
C PHE A 88 1.43 -8.09 -18.51
N SER A 89 0.84 -8.34 -17.33
CA SER A 89 1.06 -9.58 -16.59
C SER A 89 0.53 -10.80 -17.35
N ASP A 90 -0.69 -10.71 -17.91
CA ASP A 90 -1.32 -11.79 -18.66
C ASP A 90 -0.50 -12.17 -19.90
N ALA A 91 -0.07 -11.16 -20.67
CA ALA A 91 0.79 -11.38 -21.83
C ALA A 91 2.13 -12.01 -21.44
N ALA A 92 2.76 -11.53 -20.36
CA ALA A 92 4.00 -12.10 -19.85
C ALA A 92 3.83 -13.57 -19.37
N VAL A 93 2.72 -13.89 -18.69
CA VAL A 93 2.39 -15.27 -18.28
C VAL A 93 2.27 -16.17 -19.52
N CYS A 94 1.53 -15.73 -20.53
CA CYS A 94 1.37 -16.47 -21.78
C CYS A 94 2.71 -16.66 -22.51
N GLY A 95 3.48 -15.58 -22.65
CA GLY A 95 4.78 -15.57 -23.30
C GLY A 95 5.78 -16.51 -22.62
N ILE A 96 5.90 -16.45 -21.29
CA ILE A 96 6.84 -17.30 -20.54
C ILE A 96 6.41 -18.77 -20.55
N LYS A 97 5.10 -19.08 -20.47
CA LYS A 97 4.62 -20.45 -20.64
C LYS A 97 4.98 -21.00 -22.02
N ARG A 98 4.83 -20.19 -23.07
CA ARG A 98 5.19 -20.57 -24.44
C ARG A 98 6.71 -20.67 -24.63
N ALA A 99 7.50 -19.81 -23.99
CA ALA A 99 8.96 -19.85 -23.96
C ALA A 99 9.49 -21.16 -23.36
N MET A 100 8.95 -21.58 -22.21
CA MET A 100 9.30 -22.87 -21.59
C MET A 100 8.96 -24.05 -22.51
N LYS A 101 7.78 -24.03 -23.16
CA LYS A 101 7.41 -25.05 -24.16
C LYS A 101 8.32 -25.05 -25.39
N ALA A 102 8.91 -23.89 -25.73
CA ALA A 102 9.93 -23.77 -26.78
C ALA A 102 11.34 -24.20 -26.34
N GLY A 103 11.50 -24.69 -25.10
CA GLY A 103 12.77 -25.12 -24.54
C GLY A 103 13.70 -23.96 -24.15
N MET A 104 13.19 -22.76 -23.89
CA MET A 104 14.01 -21.67 -23.35
C MET A 104 14.36 -21.93 -21.89
N GLN A 105 15.63 -21.76 -21.54
CA GLN A 105 16.17 -21.86 -20.17
C GLN A 105 16.68 -20.52 -19.66
N ARG A 106 16.91 -19.54 -20.52
CA ARG A 106 17.37 -18.19 -20.18
C ARG A 106 16.55 -17.15 -20.97
N PRO A 107 15.21 -17.12 -20.85
CA PRO A 107 14.38 -16.14 -21.57
C PRO A 107 14.67 -14.72 -21.09
N LEU A 108 14.83 -13.79 -22.03
CA LEU A 108 14.90 -12.34 -21.80
C LEU A 108 13.51 -11.72 -22.02
N LEU A 109 12.84 -11.33 -20.94
CA LEU A 109 11.59 -10.58 -20.98
C LEU A 109 11.86 -9.12 -21.37
N VAL A 110 11.28 -8.70 -22.49
CA VAL A 110 11.34 -7.34 -23.00
C VAL A 110 9.94 -6.74 -22.92
N CYS A 111 9.72 -5.82 -21.99
CA CYS A 111 8.47 -5.07 -21.86
C CYS A 111 8.80 -3.58 -21.82
N PRO A 112 8.73 -2.88 -22.96
CA PRO A 112 8.97 -1.44 -23.01
C PRO A 112 8.03 -0.69 -22.04
N PRO A 113 8.49 0.40 -21.39
CA PRO A 113 7.61 1.22 -20.56
C PRO A 113 6.43 1.75 -21.37
N HIS A 114 5.24 1.71 -20.78
CA HIS A 114 4.01 2.25 -21.36
C HIS A 114 3.64 3.59 -20.72
N GLY A 115 3.22 4.57 -21.53
CA GLY A 115 2.89 5.93 -21.07
C GLY A 115 1.79 5.96 -20.01
N ASP A 116 0.66 5.30 -20.28
CA ASP A 116 -0.48 5.29 -19.34
C ASP A 116 -0.30 4.33 -18.15
N PHE A 117 0.65 3.39 -18.25
CA PHE A 117 0.88 2.35 -17.24
C PHE A 117 2.36 2.34 -16.85
N GLU A 118 2.74 3.29 -16.00
CA GLU A 118 4.12 3.51 -15.56
C GLU A 118 4.80 2.26 -14.98
N LYS A 119 4.03 1.35 -14.35
CA LYS A 119 4.54 0.11 -13.76
C LYS A 119 4.42 -1.12 -14.67
N SER A 120 4.08 -0.95 -15.95
CA SER A 120 3.93 -2.02 -16.94
C SER A 120 5.09 -3.02 -16.96
N THR A 121 6.35 -2.54 -17.01
CA THR A 121 7.53 -3.43 -17.00
C THR A 121 7.64 -4.27 -15.74
N LEU A 122 7.36 -3.70 -14.56
CA LEU A 122 7.36 -4.44 -13.30
C LEU A 122 6.20 -5.45 -13.24
N VAL A 123 5.01 -5.07 -13.70
CA VAL A 123 3.85 -5.95 -13.72
C VAL A 123 4.04 -7.11 -14.70
N ALA A 124 4.65 -6.88 -15.87
CA ALA A 124 5.07 -7.95 -16.78
C ALA A 124 6.09 -8.89 -16.13
N ALA A 125 7.11 -8.35 -15.43
CA ALA A 125 8.08 -9.16 -14.71
C ALA A 125 7.42 -10.02 -13.61
N LEU A 126 6.47 -9.45 -12.85
CA LEU A 126 5.69 -10.18 -11.86
C LEU A 126 4.79 -11.25 -12.49
N GLY A 127 4.23 -11.01 -13.67
CA GLY A 127 3.49 -12.02 -14.45
C GLY A 127 4.40 -13.17 -14.90
N ALA A 128 5.58 -12.85 -15.43
CA ALA A 128 6.60 -13.84 -15.79
C ALA A 128 7.00 -14.71 -14.59
N LEU A 129 7.26 -14.09 -13.44
CA LEU A 129 7.60 -14.81 -12.20
C LEU A 129 6.46 -15.69 -11.69
N HIS A 130 5.21 -15.25 -11.83
CA HIS A 130 4.04 -16.08 -11.52
C HIS A 130 4.01 -17.37 -12.38
N ALA A 131 4.32 -17.28 -13.67
CA ALA A 131 4.43 -18.46 -14.53
C ALA A 131 5.59 -19.39 -14.14
N LEU A 132 6.67 -18.82 -13.59
CA LEU A 132 7.89 -19.54 -13.19
C LEU A 132 7.82 -20.13 -11.77
N TYR A 133 6.85 -19.74 -10.95
CA TYR A 133 6.63 -20.31 -9.62
C TYR A 133 6.55 -21.84 -9.65
N MET A 134 7.36 -22.51 -8.84
CA MET A 134 7.35 -23.96 -8.68
C MET A 134 6.79 -24.31 -7.29
N PRO A 135 5.67 -25.06 -7.19
CA PRO A 135 5.07 -25.43 -5.91
C PRO A 135 6.05 -26.15 -4.99
N ILE A 136 5.93 -25.92 -3.68
CA ILE A 136 6.86 -26.47 -2.68
C ILE A 136 6.95 -27.99 -2.74
N GLU A 137 5.84 -28.68 -2.98
CA GLU A 137 5.77 -30.14 -3.11
C GLU A 137 6.60 -30.63 -4.30
N VAL A 138 6.59 -29.88 -5.41
CA VAL A 138 7.42 -30.18 -6.58
C VAL A 138 8.90 -29.92 -6.27
N ARG A 139 9.21 -28.89 -5.48
CA ARG A 139 10.59 -28.60 -5.04
C ARG A 139 11.12 -29.69 -4.10
N GLU A 140 10.27 -30.23 -3.23
CA GLU A 140 10.67 -31.23 -2.23
C GLU A 140 10.64 -32.67 -2.74
N ALA A 141 9.77 -32.98 -3.70
CA ALA A 141 9.77 -34.28 -4.38
C ALA A 141 11.04 -34.53 -5.21
N ASN A 142 11.89 -33.50 -5.40
CA ASN A 142 13.12 -33.55 -6.19
C ASN A 142 12.90 -34.16 -7.59
N SER A 143 11.71 -33.96 -8.16
CA SER A 143 11.35 -34.52 -9.47
C SER A 143 12.06 -33.82 -10.63
N LYS A 144 12.77 -32.73 -10.34
CA LYS A 144 13.60 -31.95 -11.27
C LYS A 144 14.99 -31.73 -10.67
N PRO A 145 16.04 -31.61 -11.51
CA PRO A 145 17.41 -31.40 -11.04
C PRO A 145 17.63 -30.02 -10.41
N THR A 146 16.73 -29.06 -10.63
CA THR A 146 16.82 -27.71 -10.09
C THR A 146 15.50 -27.30 -9.45
N PRO A 147 15.52 -26.38 -8.46
CA PRO A 147 14.30 -25.85 -7.84
C PRO A 147 13.60 -24.78 -8.71
N TYR A 148 14.02 -24.60 -9.97
CA TYR A 148 13.56 -23.54 -10.87
C TYR A 148 13.05 -24.13 -12.18
N LYS A 149 12.09 -23.45 -12.83
CA LYS A 149 11.58 -23.92 -14.13
C LYS A 149 12.51 -23.59 -15.30
N VAL A 150 13.29 -22.52 -15.15
CA VAL A 150 14.31 -22.06 -16.10
C VAL A 150 15.57 -21.67 -15.31
N CYS A 151 16.74 -21.59 -15.96
CA CYS A 151 17.99 -21.20 -15.31
C CYS A 151 17.99 -19.75 -14.83
N VAL A 152 17.48 -18.83 -15.63
CA VAL A 152 17.35 -17.40 -15.29
C VAL A 152 16.19 -16.76 -16.03
N LEU A 153 15.56 -15.76 -15.43
CA LEU A 153 14.71 -14.80 -16.13
C LEU A 153 15.51 -13.51 -16.36
N GLY A 154 15.77 -13.16 -17.61
CA GLY A 154 16.33 -11.85 -17.95
C GLY A 154 15.26 -10.78 -18.00
N LEU A 155 15.55 -9.58 -17.51
CA LEU A 155 14.72 -8.39 -17.67
C LEU A 155 15.45 -7.36 -18.52
N TRP A 156 14.85 -6.94 -19.62
CA TRP A 156 15.35 -5.80 -20.38
C TRP A 156 14.91 -4.49 -19.72
N VAL A 157 15.85 -3.55 -19.62
CA VAL A 157 15.61 -2.18 -19.13
C VAL A 157 16.21 -1.16 -20.09
N PRO A 158 15.61 0.03 -20.24
CA PRO A 158 16.12 1.05 -21.15
C PRO A 158 17.45 1.64 -20.69
N THR A 159 17.65 1.78 -19.37
CA THR A 159 18.88 2.36 -18.80
C THR A 159 19.46 1.50 -17.70
N LYS A 160 20.78 1.63 -17.48
CA LYS A 160 21.52 0.82 -16.49
C LYS A 160 21.09 1.12 -15.06
N GLU A 161 20.65 2.34 -14.78
CA GLU A 161 20.23 2.79 -13.44
C GLU A 161 18.91 2.15 -13.00
N GLN A 162 18.06 1.73 -13.95
CA GLN A 162 16.77 1.11 -13.68
C GLN A 162 16.89 -0.38 -13.38
N GLY A 163 17.88 -1.07 -13.95
CA GLY A 163 18.08 -2.51 -13.84
C GLY A 163 18.09 -3.03 -12.40
N PRO A 164 19.03 -2.57 -11.54
CA PRO A 164 19.11 -3.01 -10.15
C PRO A 164 17.82 -2.71 -9.37
N LYS A 165 17.26 -1.50 -9.52
CA LYS A 165 16.02 -1.09 -8.81
C LYS A 165 14.82 -1.96 -9.17
N LEU A 166 14.67 -2.31 -10.45
CA LEU A 166 13.59 -3.17 -10.93
C LEU A 166 13.76 -4.58 -10.38
N VAL A 167 14.97 -5.14 -10.47
CA VAL A 167 15.28 -6.49 -9.99
C VAL A 167 15.10 -6.60 -8.49
N ASP A 168 15.61 -5.65 -7.69
CA ASP A 168 15.48 -5.65 -6.24
C ASP A 168 14.01 -5.60 -5.80
N LEU A 169 13.20 -4.74 -6.44
CA LEU A 169 11.78 -4.62 -6.14
C LEU A 169 10.99 -5.86 -6.58
N ALA A 170 11.23 -6.36 -7.79
CA ALA A 170 10.59 -7.59 -8.28
C ALA A 170 10.96 -8.79 -7.39
N ASN A 171 12.22 -8.89 -6.97
CA ASN A 171 12.70 -9.92 -6.06
C ASN A 171 12.01 -9.85 -4.70
N ALA A 172 11.90 -8.65 -4.11
CA ALA A 172 11.27 -8.47 -2.81
C ALA A 172 9.78 -8.88 -2.87
N LEU A 173 9.03 -8.33 -3.83
CA LEU A 173 7.60 -8.60 -3.99
C LEU A 173 7.33 -10.07 -4.33
N GLU A 174 8.11 -10.67 -5.22
CA GLU A 174 7.94 -12.07 -5.56
C GLU A 174 8.33 -13.01 -4.41
N SER A 175 9.32 -12.65 -3.60
CA SER A 175 9.66 -13.46 -2.43
C SER A 175 8.51 -13.53 -1.43
N GLY A 176 7.76 -12.44 -1.26
CA GLY A 176 6.52 -12.43 -0.49
C GLY A 176 5.44 -13.31 -1.12
N ARG A 177 5.19 -13.17 -2.43
CA ARG A 177 4.20 -14.01 -3.14
C ARG A 177 4.57 -15.49 -3.10
N LEU A 178 5.85 -15.84 -3.19
CA LEU A 178 6.33 -17.22 -3.07
C LEU A 178 5.98 -17.81 -1.70
N VAL A 179 6.25 -17.08 -0.61
CA VAL A 179 5.89 -17.50 0.76
C VAL A 179 4.38 -17.69 0.89
N CYS A 180 3.58 -16.75 0.37
CA CYS A 180 2.12 -16.86 0.39
C CYS A 180 1.62 -18.08 -0.41
N ARG A 181 2.20 -18.36 -1.57
CA ARG A 181 1.86 -19.54 -2.38
C ARG A 181 2.28 -20.85 -1.72
N ASP A 182 3.46 -20.88 -1.11
CA ASP A 182 3.97 -22.07 -0.44
C ASP A 182 3.15 -22.41 0.80
N ILE A 183 2.75 -21.41 1.59
CA ILE A 183 1.89 -21.64 2.75
C ILE A 183 0.46 -21.90 2.29
N GLY A 184 -0.13 -21.03 1.46
CA GLY A 184 -1.56 -21.06 1.14
C GLY A 184 -1.97 -22.09 0.09
N GLY A 185 -1.11 -22.38 -0.89
CA GLY A 185 -1.41 -23.25 -2.03
C GLY A 185 -1.07 -24.71 -1.84
N SER A 186 -0.33 -25.03 -0.79
CA SER A 186 0.15 -26.37 -0.54
C SER A 186 -0.87 -27.28 0.13
N ASP A 187 -0.62 -28.57 0.00
CA ASP A 187 -1.48 -29.61 0.55
C ASP A 187 -1.68 -29.43 2.09
N PRO A 188 -2.83 -29.90 2.62
CA PRO A 188 -3.21 -29.64 4.00
C PRO A 188 -2.29 -30.28 5.04
N GLU A 189 -1.47 -31.27 4.65
CA GLU A 189 -0.55 -31.96 5.56
C GLU A 189 0.83 -31.33 5.52
N ARG A 190 1.33 -30.95 4.33
CA ARG A 190 2.60 -30.25 4.21
C ARG A 190 2.58 -28.91 4.93
N MET A 191 1.45 -28.20 4.91
CA MET A 191 1.25 -26.94 5.63
C MET A 191 0.11 -27.03 6.65
N ALA A 192 0.11 -28.10 7.44
CA ALA A 192 -0.61 -28.15 8.71
C ALA A 192 -0.03 -27.13 9.72
N SER A 193 -0.79 -26.79 10.77
CA SER A 193 -0.44 -25.67 11.66
C SER A 193 0.98 -25.72 12.25
N PRO A 194 1.47 -26.87 12.78
CA PRO A 194 2.85 -26.97 13.25
C PRO A 194 3.89 -26.80 12.14
N ARG A 195 3.63 -27.31 10.93
CA ARG A 195 4.55 -27.21 9.79
C ARG A 195 4.65 -25.80 9.23
N VAL A 196 3.58 -25.01 9.31
CA VAL A 196 3.63 -23.58 8.98
C VAL A 196 4.48 -22.83 9.99
N ALA A 197 4.40 -23.16 11.29
CA ALA A 197 5.29 -22.57 12.28
C ALA A 197 6.77 -22.89 12.01
N ASP A 198 7.10 -24.15 11.69
CA ASP A 198 8.46 -24.55 11.32
C ASP A 198 8.95 -23.80 10.06
N TYR A 199 8.09 -23.68 9.05
CA TYR A 199 8.38 -22.95 7.82
C TYR A 199 8.72 -21.48 8.11
N VAL A 200 7.91 -20.81 8.94
CA VAL A 200 8.05 -19.38 9.24
C VAL A 200 9.28 -19.12 10.13
N LEU A 201 9.55 -19.99 11.11
CA LEU A 201 10.76 -19.92 11.95
C LEU A 201 12.02 -20.03 11.09
N GLU A 202 12.08 -21.01 10.19
CA GLU A 202 13.23 -21.20 9.30
C GLU A 202 13.37 -20.04 8.30
N LEU A 203 12.25 -19.52 7.76
CA LEU A 203 12.24 -18.40 6.82
C LEU A 203 12.89 -17.14 7.41
N PHE A 204 12.60 -16.83 8.68
CA PHE A 204 12.98 -15.58 9.33
C PHE A 204 14.17 -15.68 10.28
N LYS A 205 14.77 -16.86 10.44
CA LYS A 205 15.90 -17.14 11.34
C LYS A 205 17.04 -16.10 11.28
N ASP A 206 17.42 -15.70 10.07
CA ASP A 206 18.51 -14.74 9.83
C ASP A 206 17.99 -13.41 9.24
N SER A 207 16.82 -12.96 9.69
CA SER A 207 16.12 -11.79 9.17
C SER A 207 15.83 -10.74 10.26
N PRO A 208 15.47 -9.50 9.91
CA PRO A 208 15.04 -8.50 10.90
C PRO A 208 13.62 -8.76 11.46
N VAL A 209 12.95 -9.83 11.05
CA VAL A 209 11.61 -10.20 11.53
C VAL A 209 11.74 -11.12 12.72
N GLN A 210 11.16 -10.72 13.84
CA GLN A 210 11.04 -11.54 15.04
C GLN A 210 9.82 -12.45 14.91
N VAL A 211 9.96 -13.71 15.33
CA VAL A 211 8.91 -14.73 15.28
C VAL A 211 8.69 -15.31 16.66
N GLU A 212 7.45 -15.33 17.12
CA GLU A 212 7.01 -16.02 18.33
C GLU A 212 5.92 -17.02 17.97
N VAL A 213 6.02 -18.26 18.47
CA VAL A 213 5.05 -19.33 18.20
C VAL A 213 4.41 -19.79 19.50
N LEU A 214 3.11 -19.57 19.63
CA LEU A 214 2.30 -20.08 20.73
C LEU A 214 1.71 -21.44 20.34
N SER A 215 1.98 -22.45 21.16
CA SER A 215 1.55 -23.83 20.94
C SER A 215 0.95 -24.51 22.18
N ASP A 216 1.12 -23.93 23.36
CA ASP A 216 0.55 -24.45 24.61
C ASP A 216 -0.98 -24.27 24.61
N VAL A 217 -1.69 -25.38 24.76
CA VAL A 217 -3.15 -25.42 24.63
C VAL A 217 -3.85 -24.66 25.76
N LYS A 218 -3.31 -24.69 26.98
CA LYS A 218 -3.89 -23.94 28.10
C LYS A 218 -3.72 -22.44 27.87
N VAL A 219 -2.61 -22.02 27.29
CA VAL A 219 -2.40 -20.63 26.87
C VAL A 219 -3.38 -20.26 25.76
N LEU A 220 -3.57 -21.13 24.76
CA LEU A 220 -4.54 -20.89 23.68
C LEU A 220 -5.99 -20.80 24.19
N GLU A 221 -6.40 -21.69 25.08
CA GLU A 221 -7.75 -21.69 25.69
C GLU A 221 -8.01 -20.42 26.52
N LYS A 222 -6.99 -19.96 27.24
CA LYS A 222 -7.10 -18.76 28.08
C LYS A 222 -7.06 -17.47 27.25
N GLU A 223 -6.09 -17.34 26.36
CA GLU A 223 -5.82 -16.08 25.66
C GLU A 223 -6.61 -15.94 24.35
N TYR A 224 -7.02 -17.07 23.74
CA TYR A 224 -7.72 -17.15 22.46
C TYR A 224 -8.88 -18.18 22.48
N PRO A 225 -9.88 -18.01 23.35
CA PRO A 225 -10.94 -19.00 23.58
C PRO A 225 -11.77 -19.36 22.33
N CYS A 226 -12.06 -18.41 21.43
CA CYS A 226 -12.78 -18.68 20.18
C CYS A 226 -11.92 -19.50 19.20
N LEU A 227 -10.61 -19.23 19.15
CA LEU A 227 -9.66 -20.03 18.37
C LEU A 227 -9.57 -21.46 18.94
N ALA A 228 -9.48 -21.59 20.27
CA ALA A 228 -9.41 -22.87 20.95
C ALA A 228 -10.68 -23.71 20.73
N ALA A 229 -11.87 -23.09 20.69
CA ALA A 229 -13.12 -23.76 20.37
C ALA A 229 -13.09 -24.42 18.98
N VAL A 230 -12.63 -23.70 17.95
CA VAL A 230 -12.47 -24.24 16.58
C VAL A 230 -11.44 -25.37 16.55
N ASN A 231 -10.35 -25.24 17.32
CA ASN A 231 -9.27 -26.24 17.38
C ASN A 231 -9.64 -27.49 18.21
N ARG A 232 -10.72 -27.46 19.00
CA ARG A 232 -11.02 -28.47 20.03
C ARG A 232 -10.95 -29.91 19.50
N CYS A 233 -11.56 -30.17 18.35
CA CYS A 233 -11.50 -31.50 17.72
C CYS A 233 -10.11 -31.82 17.12
N ALA A 234 -9.47 -30.84 16.47
CA ALA A 234 -8.16 -31.03 15.84
C ALA A 234 -7.03 -31.26 16.85
N HIS A 235 -7.21 -30.76 18.08
CA HIS A 235 -6.21 -30.84 19.14
C HIS A 235 -5.77 -32.26 19.48
N ALA A 236 -6.69 -33.22 19.41
CA ALA A 236 -6.42 -34.64 19.67
C ALA A 236 -5.38 -35.25 18.70
N VAL A 237 -5.14 -34.61 17.55
CA VAL A 237 -4.17 -35.06 16.55
C VAL A 237 -2.96 -34.13 16.57
N SER A 238 -1.81 -34.59 17.09
CA SER A 238 -0.62 -33.77 17.32
C SER A 238 -0.16 -32.95 16.09
N ARG A 239 -0.24 -33.54 14.88
CA ARG A 239 0.13 -32.87 13.62
C ARG A 239 -0.85 -31.77 13.18
N HIS A 240 -2.04 -31.68 13.77
CA HIS A 240 -3.08 -30.69 13.44
C HIS A 240 -3.30 -29.64 14.53
N GLN A 241 -2.59 -29.75 15.65
CA GLN A 241 -2.72 -28.83 16.77
C GLN A 241 -2.45 -27.39 16.36
N ALA A 242 -3.34 -26.49 16.78
CA ALA A 242 -3.26 -25.07 16.47
C ALA A 242 -1.92 -24.41 16.83
N ARG A 243 -1.61 -23.34 16.11
CA ARG A 243 -0.53 -22.42 16.40
C ARG A 243 -1.04 -20.98 16.26
N VAL A 244 -0.62 -20.11 17.16
CA VAL A 244 -0.67 -18.66 16.91
C VAL A 244 0.77 -18.24 16.63
N ILE A 245 1.03 -17.76 15.42
CA ILE A 245 2.37 -17.32 15.01
C ILE A 245 2.34 -15.80 14.96
N LYS A 246 3.13 -15.16 15.82
CA LYS A 246 3.28 -13.71 15.89
C LYS A 246 4.57 -13.30 15.17
N LEU A 247 4.46 -12.24 14.38
CA LEU A 247 5.55 -11.67 13.59
C LEU A 247 5.73 -10.21 13.98
N GLN A 248 6.96 -9.76 14.12
CA GLN A 248 7.26 -8.36 14.37
C GLN A 248 8.42 -7.87 13.51
N TYR A 249 8.19 -6.76 12.83
CA TYR A 249 9.19 -6.03 12.08
C TYR A 249 9.24 -4.62 12.66
N VAL A 250 10.44 -4.16 12.99
CA VAL A 250 10.70 -2.80 13.47
C VAL A 250 11.74 -2.20 12.54
N GLY A 251 11.30 -1.28 11.69
CA GLY A 251 12.16 -0.56 10.78
C GLY A 251 13.11 0.35 11.52
N GLU A 252 14.27 0.62 10.90
CA GLU A 252 15.24 1.54 11.47
C GLU A 252 14.64 2.91 11.75
N GLY A 253 15.16 3.51 12.81
CA GLY A 253 14.66 4.77 13.28
C GLY A 253 13.34 4.63 14.01
N PRO A 254 12.61 5.73 14.12
CA PRO A 254 11.41 5.74 14.84
C PRO A 254 10.30 5.40 13.96
N ILE A 255 9.36 4.74 14.58
CA ILE A 255 8.17 4.35 13.89
C ILE A 255 7.47 5.65 13.43
N LYS A 256 6.82 5.67 12.28
CA LYS A 256 5.90 6.73 11.80
C LYS A 256 4.49 6.21 11.58
N THR A 257 4.38 4.89 11.40
CA THR A 257 3.12 4.17 11.33
C THR A 257 3.30 2.76 11.89
N THR A 258 2.26 2.26 12.56
CA THR A 258 2.20 0.87 13.01
C THR A 258 1.12 0.13 12.27
N LEU A 259 1.48 -0.87 11.47
CA LEU A 259 0.53 -1.75 10.79
C LEU A 259 0.31 -3.02 11.62
N MET A 260 -0.94 -3.37 11.86
CA MET A 260 -1.30 -4.51 12.71
C MET A 260 -2.17 -5.48 11.91
N LEU A 261 -1.63 -6.64 11.57
CA LEU A 261 -2.23 -7.57 10.60
C LEU A 261 -2.63 -8.88 11.30
N VAL A 262 -3.89 -9.28 11.15
CA VAL A 262 -4.39 -10.60 11.58
C VAL A 262 -4.79 -11.41 10.35
N GLY A 263 -4.21 -12.59 10.17
CA GLY A 263 -4.48 -13.46 9.03
C GLY A 263 -5.29 -14.71 9.41
N LYS A 264 -6.37 -14.99 8.67
CA LYS A 264 -7.11 -16.28 8.76
C LYS A 264 -6.20 -17.42 8.29
N GLY A 265 -5.94 -18.39 9.16
CA GLY A 265 -5.05 -19.53 8.91
C GLY A 265 -5.74 -20.89 9.03
N ILE A 266 -6.92 -21.07 8.43
CA ILE A 266 -7.57 -22.39 8.45
C ILE A 266 -6.85 -23.33 7.48
N THR A 267 -6.04 -24.23 8.04
CA THR A 267 -5.15 -25.13 7.29
C THR A 267 -5.90 -26.13 6.44
N TYR A 268 -7.08 -26.54 6.91
CA TYR A 268 -8.09 -27.26 6.16
C TYR A 268 -9.45 -27.05 6.82
N ASP A 269 -10.45 -26.70 6.02
CA ASP A 269 -11.81 -26.44 6.49
C ASP A 269 -12.77 -27.57 6.08
N THR A 270 -13.24 -28.33 7.07
CA THR A 270 -14.29 -29.33 6.86
C THR A 270 -15.69 -28.74 7.02
N GLY A 271 -15.81 -27.54 7.61
CA GLY A 271 -17.04 -26.94 8.13
C GLY A 271 -17.39 -27.35 9.56
N GLY A 272 -16.67 -28.30 10.17
CA GLY A 272 -16.96 -28.77 11.53
C GLY A 272 -18.24 -29.62 11.57
N ALA A 273 -19.12 -29.37 12.55
CA ALA A 273 -20.41 -30.04 12.66
C ALA A 273 -21.35 -29.70 11.49
N ASP A 274 -21.32 -28.45 11.02
CA ASP A 274 -21.94 -27.95 9.78
C ASP A 274 -21.11 -28.34 8.55
N ILE A 275 -20.98 -29.65 8.34
CA ILE A 275 -20.05 -30.26 7.38
C ILE A 275 -20.26 -29.78 5.93
N LYS A 276 -19.16 -29.50 5.22
CA LYS A 276 -19.17 -29.26 3.76
C LYS A 276 -19.39 -30.58 2.99
N ALA A 277 -20.64 -30.99 2.85
CA ALA A 277 -21.03 -32.19 2.11
C ALA A 277 -20.89 -32.03 0.58
N GLY A 278 -21.10 -33.10 -0.19
CA GLY A 278 -21.23 -33.01 -1.67
C GLY A 278 -19.95 -32.72 -2.45
N GLY A 279 -18.77 -32.87 -1.83
CA GLY A 279 -17.46 -32.65 -2.48
C GLY A 279 -16.93 -31.21 -2.38
N PHE A 280 -17.64 -30.31 -1.69
CA PHE A 280 -17.24 -28.91 -1.54
C PHE A 280 -15.98 -28.70 -0.65
N MET A 281 -15.46 -29.73 0.00
CA MET A 281 -14.17 -29.68 0.71
C MET A 281 -12.96 -29.57 -0.22
N ALA A 282 -13.09 -29.95 -1.50
CA ALA A 282 -12.00 -29.85 -2.46
C ALA A 282 -11.57 -28.38 -2.61
N GLY A 283 -10.30 -28.09 -2.32
CA GLY A 283 -9.75 -26.72 -2.34
C GLY A 283 -9.71 -26.01 -0.98
N MET A 284 -10.33 -26.56 0.07
CA MET A 284 -10.36 -25.95 1.42
C MET A 284 -9.01 -25.94 2.15
N HIS A 285 -7.96 -26.54 1.58
CA HIS A 285 -6.58 -26.32 2.05
C HIS A 285 -6.13 -24.87 1.83
N ARG A 286 -6.81 -24.10 0.97
CA ARG A 286 -6.47 -22.69 0.70
C ARG A 286 -7.04 -21.72 1.71
N ASP A 287 -7.78 -22.20 2.69
CA ASP A 287 -8.45 -21.36 3.68
C ASP A 287 -7.50 -20.74 4.74
N LYS A 288 -6.19 -20.90 4.49
CA LYS A 288 -5.05 -20.29 5.18
C LYS A 288 -4.36 -19.18 4.37
N CYS A 289 -4.87 -18.81 3.19
CA CYS A 289 -4.28 -17.77 2.35
C CYS A 289 -4.20 -16.39 3.05
N GLY A 290 -5.12 -16.08 3.98
CA GLY A 290 -5.06 -14.84 4.76
C GLY A 290 -3.82 -14.76 5.66
N ALA A 291 -3.54 -15.81 6.42
CA ALA A 291 -2.32 -15.96 7.21
C ALA A 291 -1.07 -16.05 6.33
N ALA A 292 -1.16 -16.76 5.20
CA ALA A 292 -0.07 -16.86 4.23
C ALA A 292 0.32 -15.48 3.66
N ALA A 293 -0.65 -14.61 3.41
CA ALA A 293 -0.42 -13.24 2.96
C ALA A 293 0.29 -12.39 4.02
N VAL A 294 -0.04 -12.57 5.31
CA VAL A 294 0.69 -11.91 6.41
C VAL A 294 2.16 -12.34 6.38
N ALA A 295 2.47 -13.64 6.39
CA ALA A 295 3.85 -14.12 6.31
C ALA A 295 4.57 -13.62 5.05
N GLY A 296 3.89 -13.62 3.90
CA GLY A 296 4.44 -13.10 2.65
C GLY A 296 4.74 -11.60 2.68
N PHE A 297 3.89 -10.80 3.32
CA PHE A 297 4.18 -9.37 3.50
C PHE A 297 5.41 -9.15 4.38
N PHE A 298 5.55 -9.90 5.47
CA PHE A 298 6.75 -9.86 6.32
C PHE A 298 8.01 -10.26 5.58
N GLN A 299 7.92 -11.19 4.63
CA GLN A 299 9.04 -11.51 3.75
C GLN A 299 9.43 -10.33 2.84
N THR A 300 8.45 -9.61 2.29
CA THR A 300 8.70 -8.37 1.54
C THR A 300 9.38 -7.31 2.43
N LEU A 301 8.93 -7.15 3.69
CA LEU A 301 9.55 -6.24 4.66
C LEU A 301 10.99 -6.62 4.99
N ALA A 302 11.27 -7.91 5.19
CA ALA A 302 12.61 -8.42 5.47
C ALA A 302 13.61 -8.10 4.35
N LYS A 303 13.12 -8.03 3.10
CA LYS A 303 13.92 -7.67 1.92
C LYS A 303 14.08 -6.16 1.74
N LEU A 304 12.97 -5.41 1.79
CA LEU A 304 12.99 -3.96 1.52
C LEU A 304 13.49 -3.13 2.71
N LYS A 305 13.39 -3.66 3.93
CA LYS A 305 13.78 -3.01 5.18
C LYS A 305 13.30 -1.55 5.28
N PRO A 306 11.99 -1.29 5.10
CA PRO A 306 11.48 0.07 5.20
C PRO A 306 11.75 0.66 6.57
N LYS A 307 12.25 1.89 6.59
CA LYS A 307 12.48 2.66 7.82
C LYS A 307 11.16 3.28 8.30
N HIS A 308 11.08 3.61 9.58
CA HIS A 308 9.91 4.25 10.18
C HIS A 308 8.62 3.46 10.16
N LEU A 309 8.71 2.14 10.07
CA LEU A 309 7.54 1.29 10.01
C LEU A 309 7.67 0.18 11.05
N LYS A 310 6.64 0.04 11.86
CA LYS A 310 6.45 -1.14 12.70
C LYS A 310 5.33 -1.95 12.10
N VAL A 311 5.55 -3.24 11.96
CA VAL A 311 4.50 -4.16 11.53
C VAL A 311 4.41 -5.27 12.55
N VAL A 312 3.21 -5.49 13.08
CA VAL A 312 2.89 -6.57 14.00
C VAL A 312 1.89 -7.48 13.30
N GLY A 313 2.27 -8.72 13.05
CA GLY A 313 1.47 -9.73 12.37
C GLY A 313 1.06 -10.84 13.33
N SER A 314 -0.13 -11.40 13.18
CA SER A 314 -0.54 -12.61 13.88
C SER A 314 -1.32 -13.54 12.95
N MET A 315 -0.92 -14.80 12.92
CA MET A 315 -1.48 -15.85 12.07
C MET A 315 -2.25 -16.85 12.94
N ALA A 316 -3.57 -16.96 12.72
CA ALA A 316 -4.42 -17.92 13.41
C ALA A 316 -4.39 -19.29 12.70
N MET A 317 -3.40 -20.13 12.99
CA MET A 317 -3.23 -21.41 12.30
C MET A 317 -4.02 -22.52 12.99
N VAL A 318 -5.15 -22.94 12.42
CA VAL A 318 -6.05 -23.96 12.98
C VAL A 318 -6.53 -24.91 11.89
N ARG A 319 -6.96 -26.12 12.24
CA ARG A 319 -7.73 -26.99 11.35
C ARG A 319 -9.17 -27.10 11.88
N ASN A 320 -10.17 -26.76 11.07
CA ASN A 320 -11.57 -26.93 11.45
C ASN A 320 -11.99 -28.38 11.16
N SER A 321 -11.99 -29.22 12.18
CA SER A 321 -12.23 -30.67 12.07
C SER A 321 -13.56 -31.07 12.67
N VAL A 322 -14.15 -32.15 12.13
CA VAL A 322 -15.35 -32.80 12.66
C VAL A 322 -14.98 -34.04 13.48
N GLY A 323 -15.64 -34.24 14.63
CA GLY A 323 -15.39 -35.35 15.53
C GLY A 323 -16.16 -35.21 16.85
N SER A 324 -15.92 -36.08 17.83
CA SER A 324 -16.65 -36.09 19.11
C SER A 324 -16.49 -34.80 19.92
N ASP A 325 -15.37 -34.09 19.75
CA ASP A 325 -15.02 -32.87 20.47
C ASP A 325 -15.08 -31.62 19.60
N CYS A 326 -15.75 -31.64 18.44
CA CYS A 326 -15.96 -30.40 17.70
C CYS A 326 -16.92 -29.48 18.46
N TYR A 327 -16.65 -28.17 18.44
CA TYR A 327 -17.65 -27.20 18.85
C TYR A 327 -18.89 -27.28 17.94
N VAL A 328 -20.06 -26.91 18.46
CA VAL A 328 -21.35 -27.10 17.77
C VAL A 328 -22.14 -25.79 17.72
N ALA A 329 -23.16 -25.74 16.85
CA ALA A 329 -24.14 -24.65 16.88
C ALA A 329 -24.84 -24.57 18.25
N ASP A 330 -25.29 -23.36 18.60
CA ASP A 330 -25.86 -22.95 19.89
C ASP A 330 -24.88 -22.95 21.08
N GLU A 331 -23.65 -23.43 20.92
CA GLU A 331 -22.63 -23.29 21.96
C GLU A 331 -22.31 -21.80 22.21
N LEU A 332 -22.19 -21.43 23.48
CA LEU A 332 -21.79 -20.08 23.92
C LEU A 332 -20.31 -20.06 24.25
N ILE A 333 -19.54 -19.34 23.44
CA ILE A 333 -18.10 -19.13 23.64
C ILE A 333 -17.86 -17.69 24.07
N VAL A 334 -17.14 -17.49 25.18
CA VAL A 334 -16.77 -16.15 25.62
C VAL A 334 -15.47 -15.73 24.95
N SER A 335 -15.50 -14.64 24.17
CA SER A 335 -14.29 -14.12 23.50
C SER A 335 -13.31 -13.50 24.49
N ARG A 336 -12.06 -13.26 24.06
CA ARG A 336 -11.05 -12.50 24.82
C ARG A 336 -11.56 -11.12 25.28
N ALA A 337 -12.44 -10.50 24.49
CA ALA A 337 -13.07 -9.23 24.82
C ALA A 337 -14.18 -9.35 25.89
N GLY A 338 -14.44 -10.56 26.40
CA GLY A 338 -15.50 -10.84 27.38
C GLY A 338 -16.89 -10.90 26.77
N ARG A 339 -17.02 -11.05 25.44
CA ARG A 339 -18.33 -11.12 24.75
C ARG A 339 -18.81 -12.56 24.67
N ARG A 340 -20.05 -12.84 25.09
CA ARG A 340 -20.70 -14.15 24.94
C ARG A 340 -21.16 -14.31 23.49
N VAL A 341 -20.45 -15.12 22.72
CA VAL A 341 -20.72 -15.40 21.31
C VAL A 341 -21.49 -16.71 21.19
N ARG A 342 -22.74 -16.67 20.69
CA ARG A 342 -23.47 -17.87 20.30
C ARG A 342 -23.05 -18.32 18.90
N VAL A 343 -22.58 -19.55 18.80
CA VAL A 343 -22.22 -20.19 17.53
C VAL A 343 -23.50 -20.44 16.74
N GLY A 344 -23.57 -19.90 15.53
CA GLY A 344 -24.70 -20.12 14.63
C GLY A 344 -24.41 -21.14 13.54
N ASN A 345 -23.14 -21.27 13.14
CA ASN A 345 -22.68 -22.18 12.10
C ASN A 345 -21.17 -22.43 12.27
N THR A 346 -20.75 -23.70 12.38
CA THR A 346 -19.34 -24.07 12.56
C THR A 346 -18.51 -23.92 11.28
N ASP A 347 -19.14 -23.69 10.13
CA ASP A 347 -18.53 -23.29 8.85
C ASP A 347 -18.27 -21.77 8.77
N ALA A 348 -18.58 -21.05 9.84
CA ALA A 348 -18.19 -19.65 10.05
C ALA A 348 -17.03 -19.55 11.06
N GLU A 349 -16.09 -20.49 11.01
CA GLU A 349 -14.92 -20.62 11.88
C GLU A 349 -13.88 -19.53 11.68
N GLY A 350 -13.71 -19.03 10.44
CA GLY A 350 -12.66 -18.07 10.11
C GLY A 350 -12.72 -16.79 10.94
N ARG A 351 -13.93 -16.29 11.20
CA ARG A 351 -14.14 -15.12 12.06
C ARG A 351 -13.92 -15.44 13.55
N MET A 352 -14.19 -16.68 13.97
CA MET A 352 -13.96 -17.15 15.33
C MET A 352 -12.46 -17.24 15.63
N VAL A 353 -11.65 -17.80 14.72
CA VAL A 353 -10.21 -17.93 14.97
C VAL A 353 -9.48 -16.59 14.97
N MET A 354 -10.00 -15.57 14.29
CA MET A 354 -9.37 -14.24 14.22
C MET A 354 -9.78 -13.30 15.35
N VAL A 355 -10.96 -13.46 15.95
CA VAL A 355 -11.54 -12.43 16.83
C VAL A 355 -10.69 -12.13 18.06
N ASP A 356 -10.11 -13.17 18.69
CA ASP A 356 -9.30 -12.98 19.88
C ASP A 356 -7.93 -12.40 19.56
N LEU A 357 -7.35 -12.76 18.41
CA LEU A 357 -6.13 -12.15 17.89
C LEU A 357 -6.37 -10.67 17.56
N LEU A 358 -7.52 -10.33 16.99
CA LEU A 358 -7.89 -8.95 16.71
C LEU A 358 -8.11 -8.15 18.00
N CYS A 359 -8.69 -8.79 19.03
CA CYS A 359 -8.81 -8.19 20.36
C CYS A 359 -7.43 -7.89 20.98
N GLU A 360 -6.48 -8.82 20.90
CA GLU A 360 -5.09 -8.61 21.33
C GLU A 360 -4.43 -7.47 20.53
N MET A 361 -4.64 -7.41 19.20
CA MET A 361 -4.10 -6.31 18.38
C MET A 361 -4.68 -4.96 18.78
N LYS A 362 -5.99 -4.88 19.02
CA LYS A 362 -6.65 -3.66 19.53
C LYS A 362 -6.11 -3.26 20.89
N GLU A 363 -5.90 -4.21 21.81
CA GLU A 363 -5.29 -3.94 23.13
C GLU A 363 -3.88 -3.35 23.04
N LYS A 364 -3.11 -3.76 22.02
CA LYS A 364 -1.79 -3.20 21.74
C LYS A 364 -1.90 -1.85 21.03
N ALA A 365 -2.80 -1.73 20.05
CA ALA A 365 -2.95 -0.56 19.18
C ALA A 365 -3.11 0.75 19.94
N VAL A 366 -3.77 0.76 21.10
CA VAL A 366 -3.97 1.99 21.90
C VAL A 366 -2.68 2.59 22.48
N ARG A 367 -1.55 1.89 22.35
CA ARG A 367 -0.20 2.31 22.78
C ARG A 367 0.78 2.33 21.59
N GLU A 368 0.25 2.12 20.39
CA GLU A 368 1.01 2.05 19.17
C GLU A 368 0.59 3.20 18.30
N VAL A 369 1.51 3.57 17.43
CA VAL A 369 1.43 4.91 16.93
C VAL A 369 0.98 4.96 15.50
N SER A 370 0.03 5.87 15.24
CA SER A 370 -0.77 5.87 14.03
C SER A 370 -1.15 4.43 13.65
N PRO A 371 -1.79 3.70 14.59
CA PRO A 371 -2.01 2.28 14.43
C PRO A 371 -3.07 2.05 13.37
N GLN A 372 -2.83 1.13 12.45
CA GLN A 372 -3.82 0.71 11.46
C GLN A 372 -4.01 -0.80 11.56
N LEU A 373 -5.23 -1.22 11.89
CA LEU A 373 -5.56 -2.61 12.09
C LEU A 373 -6.15 -3.21 10.82
N PHE A 374 -5.75 -4.43 10.49
CA PHE A 374 -6.26 -5.17 9.35
C PHE A 374 -6.53 -6.62 9.71
N THR A 375 -7.61 -7.17 9.16
CA THR A 375 -7.74 -8.62 9.01
C THR A 375 -7.68 -8.99 7.54
N ILE A 376 -7.01 -10.10 7.22
CA ILE A 376 -6.90 -10.63 5.86
C ILE A 376 -7.40 -12.07 5.87
N ALA A 377 -8.40 -12.38 5.07
CA ALA A 377 -9.02 -13.70 5.11
C ALA A 377 -9.66 -14.12 3.78
N THR A 378 -9.67 -15.41 3.51
CA THR A 378 -10.59 -16.07 2.57
C THR A 378 -11.92 -16.29 3.28
N LEU A 379 -12.62 -15.22 3.64
CA LEU A 379 -13.65 -15.33 4.68
C LEU A 379 -14.99 -15.83 4.16
N THR A 380 -15.41 -15.40 2.97
CA THR A 380 -16.78 -15.67 2.52
C THR A 380 -16.90 -16.04 1.05
N GLY A 381 -17.70 -17.08 0.75
CA GLY A 381 -18.08 -17.40 -0.62
C GLY A 381 -18.93 -16.30 -1.27
N HIS A 382 -19.56 -15.43 -0.47
CA HIS A 382 -20.31 -14.28 -0.95
C HIS A 382 -19.41 -13.23 -1.62
N ALA A 383 -18.17 -13.03 -1.17
CA ALA A 383 -17.25 -12.11 -1.84
C ALA A 383 -17.04 -12.49 -3.32
N ILE A 384 -16.87 -13.79 -3.59
CA ILE A 384 -16.74 -14.34 -4.95
C ILE A 384 -18.02 -14.11 -5.76
N ARG A 385 -19.19 -14.34 -5.16
CA ARG A 385 -20.48 -14.11 -5.84
C ARG A 385 -20.75 -12.63 -6.13
N ALA A 386 -20.25 -11.74 -5.28
CA ALA A 386 -20.48 -10.30 -5.41
C ALA A 386 -19.61 -9.67 -6.49
N MET A 387 -18.31 -9.97 -6.49
CA MET A 387 -17.32 -9.27 -7.35
C MET A 387 -16.63 -10.18 -8.38
N GLY A 388 -16.91 -11.48 -8.36
CA GLY A 388 -16.27 -12.46 -9.24
C GLY A 388 -14.87 -12.90 -8.78
N PRO A 389 -14.21 -13.77 -9.56
CA PRO A 389 -12.84 -14.18 -9.30
C PRO A 389 -11.85 -13.04 -9.61
N ASN A 390 -10.69 -13.07 -8.97
CA ASN A 390 -9.56 -12.13 -9.13
C ASN A 390 -9.73 -10.75 -8.47
N TYR A 391 -10.79 -10.52 -7.71
CA TYR A 391 -11.03 -9.26 -6.99
C TYR A 391 -11.02 -9.49 -5.47
N SER A 392 -10.24 -8.67 -4.76
CA SER A 392 -10.30 -8.57 -3.30
C SER A 392 -11.40 -7.60 -2.91
N ILE A 393 -11.99 -7.73 -1.71
CA ILE A 393 -12.89 -6.73 -1.15
C ILE A 393 -12.28 -6.13 0.09
N ILE A 394 -12.27 -4.80 0.21
CA ILE A 394 -11.88 -4.09 1.44
C ILE A 394 -13.07 -3.35 2.04
N MET A 395 -13.21 -3.45 3.36
CA MET A 395 -14.29 -2.84 4.14
C MET A 395 -13.71 -2.12 5.35
N ASP A 396 -13.96 -0.82 5.45
CA ASP A 396 -13.49 0.02 6.54
C ASP A 396 -14.52 0.12 7.67
N ASN A 397 -14.04 0.18 8.92
CA ASN A 397 -14.82 0.74 10.02
C ASN A 397 -14.88 2.29 9.91
N GLY A 398 -15.63 2.94 10.80
CA GLY A 398 -15.83 4.38 10.75
C GLY A 398 -14.53 5.21 10.71
N PRO A 399 -13.55 5.00 11.62
CA PRO A 399 -12.29 5.74 11.60
C PRO A 399 -11.44 5.47 10.34
N ALA A 400 -11.32 4.22 9.89
CA ALA A 400 -10.61 3.91 8.64
C ALA A 400 -11.28 4.57 7.42
N HIS A 401 -12.61 4.57 7.39
CA HIS A 401 -13.39 5.19 6.33
C HIS A 401 -13.17 6.71 6.26
N ARG A 402 -13.17 7.39 7.41
CA ARG A 402 -12.87 8.84 7.49
C ARG A 402 -11.47 9.18 6.98
N SER A 403 -10.50 8.27 7.13
CA SER A 403 -9.15 8.42 6.61
C SER A 403 -8.99 8.06 5.12
N GLY A 404 -10.07 7.57 4.47
CA GLY A 404 -10.08 7.11 3.09
C GLY A 404 -9.23 5.87 2.85
N ASN A 405 -9.07 5.00 3.84
CA ASN A 405 -8.13 3.88 3.76
C ASN A 405 -8.46 2.90 2.62
N ALA A 406 -9.71 2.42 2.52
CA ALA A 406 -10.14 1.51 1.46
C ALA A 406 -9.85 2.06 0.05
N ALA A 407 -10.09 3.34 -0.20
CA ALA A 407 -9.83 3.98 -1.48
C ALA A 407 -8.31 4.10 -1.78
N LYS A 408 -7.48 4.30 -0.75
CA LYS A 408 -6.02 4.29 -0.91
C LYS A 408 -5.54 2.89 -1.30
N TRP A 409 -6.10 1.85 -0.69
CA TRP A 409 -5.79 0.45 -1.02
C TRP A 409 -6.24 0.06 -2.42
N GLN A 410 -7.44 0.48 -2.85
CA GLN A 410 -7.92 0.28 -4.21
C GLN A 410 -6.95 0.87 -5.24
N LYS A 411 -6.63 2.17 -5.10
CA LYS A 411 -5.64 2.84 -5.97
C LYS A 411 -4.26 2.20 -5.93
N ALA A 412 -3.88 1.58 -4.81
CA ALA A 412 -2.60 0.91 -4.67
C ALA A 412 -2.58 -0.44 -5.38
N GLY A 413 -3.70 -1.16 -5.34
CA GLY A 413 -3.94 -2.39 -6.09
C GLY A 413 -3.94 -2.17 -7.59
N ASP A 414 -4.61 -1.12 -8.07
CA ASP A 414 -4.73 -0.79 -9.50
C ASP A 414 -3.36 -0.59 -10.18
N VAL A 415 -2.39 -0.05 -9.44
CA VAL A 415 -1.04 0.22 -9.97
C VAL A 415 -0.26 -1.06 -10.29
N LEU A 416 -0.48 -2.15 -9.56
CA LEU A 416 0.27 -3.40 -9.72
C LEU A 416 -0.60 -4.59 -10.15
N GLY A 417 -1.89 -4.38 -10.39
CA GLY A 417 -2.82 -5.42 -10.83
C GLY A 417 -3.31 -6.34 -9.71
N ASP A 418 -3.29 -5.88 -8.46
CA ASP A 418 -3.82 -6.59 -7.28
C ASP A 418 -5.09 -5.88 -6.80
N VAL A 419 -6.14 -6.00 -7.61
CA VAL A 419 -7.31 -5.10 -7.64
C VAL A 419 -8.25 -5.32 -6.45
N PHE A 420 -8.85 -4.23 -5.98
CA PHE A 420 -9.82 -4.23 -4.88
C PHE A 420 -11.13 -3.58 -5.29
N GLU A 421 -12.22 -4.15 -4.77
CA GLU A 421 -13.50 -3.47 -4.66
C GLU A 421 -13.70 -2.95 -3.25
N VAL A 422 -14.26 -1.74 -3.14
CA VAL A 422 -14.59 -1.14 -1.84
C VAL A 422 -16.03 -1.48 -1.50
N SER A 423 -16.24 -2.13 -0.37
CA SER A 423 -17.57 -2.41 0.18
C SER A 423 -17.77 -1.70 1.52
N SER A 424 -19.02 -1.45 1.89
CA SER A 424 -19.36 -0.69 3.11
C SER A 424 -20.12 -1.55 4.09
N ILE A 425 -19.63 -1.55 5.34
CA ILE A 425 -20.35 -2.07 6.50
C ILE A 425 -21.48 -1.10 6.83
N ARG A 426 -22.67 -1.63 7.14
CA ARG A 426 -23.89 -0.85 7.43
C ARG A 426 -24.48 -1.28 8.76
N ARG A 427 -25.39 -0.48 9.30
CA ARG A 427 -26.07 -0.76 10.59
C ARG A 427 -26.74 -2.14 10.61
N GLU A 428 -27.27 -2.59 9.47
CA GLU A 428 -27.92 -3.90 9.32
C GLU A 428 -26.94 -5.05 9.57
N ASP A 429 -25.66 -4.87 9.25
CA ASP A 429 -24.61 -5.87 9.49
C ASP A 429 -24.33 -6.03 11.00
N TYR A 430 -24.41 -4.93 11.76
CA TYR A 430 -24.28 -4.95 13.22
C TYR A 430 -25.53 -5.53 13.89
N GLU A 431 -26.72 -5.10 13.47
CA GLU A 431 -28.00 -5.62 14.00
C GLU A 431 -28.16 -7.12 13.72
N PHE A 432 -27.65 -7.60 12.59
CA PHE A 432 -27.60 -9.03 12.29
C PHE A 432 -26.85 -9.80 13.37
N HIS A 433 -25.69 -9.30 13.81
CA HIS A 433 -24.82 -9.95 14.80
C HIS A 433 -25.17 -9.66 16.26
N LYS A 434 -26.08 -8.74 16.54
CA LYS A 434 -26.58 -8.53 17.91
C LYS A 434 -27.25 -9.79 18.46
N GLY A 435 -27.00 -10.09 19.73
CA GLY A 435 -27.62 -11.22 20.43
C GLY A 435 -29.15 -11.25 20.31
N LYS A 436 -29.72 -12.46 20.22
CA LYS A 436 -31.16 -12.66 20.02
C LYS A 436 -31.90 -13.02 21.31
N SER A 437 -31.17 -13.27 22.40
CA SER A 437 -31.71 -13.54 23.73
C SER A 437 -30.81 -12.93 24.82
N GLU A 438 -31.16 -13.10 26.08
CA GLU A 438 -30.34 -12.65 27.23
C GLU A 438 -29.06 -13.47 27.44
N TYR A 439 -28.99 -14.67 26.86
CA TYR A 439 -27.88 -15.61 27.05
C TYR A 439 -26.62 -15.22 26.26
N GLU A 440 -26.78 -14.57 25.11
CA GLU A 440 -25.68 -14.15 24.24
C GLU A 440 -25.63 -12.63 24.03
N ASP A 441 -24.42 -12.10 23.88
CA ASP A 441 -24.22 -10.71 23.49
C ASP A 441 -24.18 -10.58 21.96
N ILE A 442 -23.64 -11.61 21.29
CA ILE A 442 -23.36 -11.63 19.87
C ILE A 442 -23.76 -12.98 19.26
N LEU A 443 -24.44 -12.93 18.12
CA LEU A 443 -24.67 -14.08 17.25
C LEU A 443 -23.55 -14.17 16.21
N GLN A 444 -22.88 -15.31 16.09
CA GLN A 444 -21.77 -15.52 15.16
C GLN A 444 -22.20 -15.47 13.68
N SER A 445 -23.28 -16.16 13.33
CA SER A 445 -23.82 -16.25 11.97
C SER A 445 -25.24 -16.84 11.99
N ASN A 446 -25.90 -16.89 10.84
CA ASN A 446 -27.16 -17.61 10.66
C ASN A 446 -26.89 -19.03 10.11
N ASN A 447 -27.96 -19.79 9.90
CA ASN A 447 -27.88 -21.19 9.45
C ASN A 447 -27.66 -21.33 7.93
N LEU A 448 -27.54 -20.22 7.19
CA LEU A 448 -27.28 -20.25 5.75
C LEU A 448 -25.76 -20.33 5.51
N PRO A 449 -25.32 -21.01 4.43
CA PRO A 449 -23.92 -20.93 4.04
C PRO A 449 -23.55 -19.48 3.73
N SER A 450 -22.30 -19.10 4.01
CA SER A 450 -21.84 -17.70 3.83
C SER A 450 -22.13 -17.14 2.44
N SER A 451 -22.11 -17.98 1.40
CA SER A 451 -22.42 -17.64 0.00
C SER A 451 -23.88 -17.28 -0.28
N ALA A 452 -24.81 -17.66 0.62
CA ALA A 452 -26.25 -17.43 0.48
C ALA A 452 -26.80 -16.42 1.50
N THR A 453 -25.99 -16.03 2.49
CA THR A 453 -26.38 -15.02 3.48
C THR A 453 -26.41 -13.63 2.82
N PRO A 454 -27.54 -12.90 2.88
CA PRO A 454 -27.59 -11.51 2.42
C PRO A 454 -26.55 -10.66 3.14
N ARG A 455 -25.85 -9.80 2.39
CA ARG A 455 -24.70 -9.03 2.90
C ARG A 455 -23.59 -9.91 3.48
N GLY A 456 -23.39 -11.08 2.86
CA GLY A 456 -22.63 -12.19 3.43
C GLY A 456 -21.14 -11.92 3.67
N HIS A 457 -20.54 -10.94 3.00
CA HIS A 457 -19.15 -10.51 3.23
C HIS A 457 -19.04 -9.30 4.17
N GLN A 458 -20.07 -8.45 4.24
CA GLN A 458 -20.08 -7.29 5.14
C GLN A 458 -20.41 -7.68 6.59
N ALA A 459 -21.41 -8.56 6.78
CA ALA A 459 -21.80 -9.06 8.10
C ALA A 459 -20.60 -9.62 8.90
N PRO A 460 -19.77 -10.55 8.38
CA PRO A 460 -18.56 -11.00 9.08
C PRO A 460 -17.60 -9.89 9.54
N ALA A 461 -17.47 -8.81 8.78
CA ALA A 461 -16.64 -7.68 9.17
C ALA A 461 -17.22 -6.97 10.42
N ALA A 462 -18.55 -6.78 10.46
CA ALA A 462 -19.24 -6.28 11.64
C ALA A 462 -19.10 -7.22 12.85
N PHE A 463 -19.20 -8.54 12.65
CA PHE A 463 -18.94 -9.51 13.71
C PHE A 463 -17.55 -9.33 14.32
N LEU A 464 -16.50 -9.24 13.49
CA LEU A 464 -15.12 -9.08 13.95
C LEU A 464 -14.96 -7.80 14.76
N ILE A 465 -15.60 -6.70 14.36
CA ILE A 465 -15.60 -5.43 15.10
C ILE A 465 -16.27 -5.61 16.48
N MET A 466 -17.48 -6.17 16.53
CA MET A 466 -18.25 -6.31 17.78
C MET A 466 -17.61 -7.28 18.76
N ALA A 467 -17.18 -8.45 18.27
CA ALA A 467 -16.72 -9.54 19.11
C ALA A 467 -15.28 -9.34 19.61
N SER A 468 -14.47 -8.51 18.94
CA SER A 468 -13.15 -8.09 19.43
C SER A 468 -13.19 -6.87 20.36
N GLY A 469 -14.35 -6.22 20.48
CA GLY A 469 -14.49 -4.97 21.25
C GLY A 469 -14.03 -3.71 20.52
N LEU A 470 -13.74 -3.79 19.20
CA LEU A 470 -13.41 -2.64 18.37
C LEU A 470 -14.61 -1.69 18.16
N ASP A 471 -15.83 -2.17 18.39
CA ASP A 471 -17.05 -1.36 18.43
C ASP A 471 -16.96 -0.20 19.44
N LYS A 472 -16.14 -0.33 20.49
CA LYS A 472 -15.88 0.73 21.48
C LYS A 472 -14.83 1.75 21.05
N PHE A 473 -14.18 1.55 19.91
CA PHE A 473 -13.12 2.40 19.35
C PHE A 473 -13.56 3.03 18.02
N GLY A 474 -14.88 3.25 17.90
CA GLY A 474 -15.51 3.90 16.78
C GLY A 474 -15.19 5.40 16.68
N VAL A 475 -15.83 6.05 15.72
CA VAL A 475 -15.69 7.49 15.45
C VAL A 475 -16.19 8.39 16.59
N ASP A 476 -16.99 7.81 17.47
CA ASP A 476 -17.64 8.37 18.64
C ASP A 476 -16.85 8.08 19.93
N SER A 477 -15.68 7.44 19.83
CA SER A 477 -14.80 7.15 20.97
C SER A 477 -13.71 8.21 21.15
N ASP A 478 -13.20 8.34 22.39
CA ASP A 478 -12.06 9.22 22.71
C ASP A 478 -10.75 8.78 22.04
N LYS A 479 -10.67 7.50 21.62
CA LYS A 479 -9.49 6.93 20.96
C LYS A 479 -9.90 6.12 19.72
N PRO A 480 -10.33 6.76 18.62
CA PRO A 480 -10.77 6.04 17.43
C PRO A 480 -9.65 5.19 16.84
N LEU A 481 -9.90 3.91 16.59
CA LEU A 481 -8.93 3.00 15.97
C LEU A 481 -9.36 2.64 14.53
N PRO A 482 -8.55 2.95 13.51
CA PRO A 482 -8.86 2.57 12.15
C PRO A 482 -8.65 1.07 11.94
N TYR A 483 -9.69 0.41 11.45
CA TYR A 483 -9.70 -1.01 11.13
C TYR A 483 -10.30 -1.26 9.74
N SER A 484 -9.64 -2.12 8.96
CA SER A 484 -10.13 -2.58 7.67
C SER A 484 -10.13 -4.11 7.59
N HIS A 485 -11.24 -4.69 7.14
CA HIS A 485 -11.33 -6.10 6.79
C HIS A 485 -11.07 -6.28 5.30
N ILE A 486 -10.15 -7.19 4.95
CA ILE A 486 -9.83 -7.56 3.58
C ILE A 486 -10.27 -9.02 3.34
N ASP A 487 -11.30 -9.19 2.51
CA ASP A 487 -11.77 -10.51 2.05
C ASP A 487 -11.12 -10.82 0.69
N ILE A 488 -10.20 -11.79 0.69
CA ILE A 488 -9.45 -12.26 -0.50
C ILE A 488 -10.01 -13.58 -1.07
N ALA A 489 -11.20 -14.02 -0.66
CA ALA A 489 -11.78 -15.25 -1.18
C ALA A 489 -11.83 -15.28 -2.72
N GLY A 490 -12.21 -14.14 -3.34
CA GLY A 490 -12.25 -13.99 -4.81
C GLY A 490 -10.88 -13.92 -5.48
N SER A 491 -9.90 -13.28 -4.84
CA SER A 491 -8.58 -13.01 -5.41
C SER A 491 -7.50 -14.04 -5.07
N SER A 492 -7.79 -15.01 -4.19
CA SER A 492 -6.81 -16.04 -3.77
C SER A 492 -6.31 -16.95 -4.90
N GLY A 493 -6.97 -16.95 -6.06
CA GLY A 493 -6.56 -17.64 -7.28
C GLY A 493 -7.40 -18.89 -7.60
N PRO A 494 -7.30 -19.42 -8.83
CA PRO A 494 -8.15 -20.52 -9.29
C PRO A 494 -7.80 -21.85 -8.61
N PHE A 495 -8.81 -22.68 -8.34
CA PHE A 495 -8.63 -24.07 -7.90
C PHE A 495 -9.28 -25.03 -8.91
N PRO A 496 -8.55 -26.04 -9.43
CA PRO A 496 -7.10 -26.24 -9.28
C PRO A 496 -6.28 -25.10 -9.92
N GLY A 497 -5.11 -24.80 -9.38
CA GLY A 497 -4.26 -23.69 -9.88
C GLY A 497 -3.21 -23.22 -8.87
N VAL A 498 -2.60 -22.07 -9.12
CA VAL A 498 -1.60 -21.45 -8.23
C VAL A 498 -2.24 -20.26 -7.53
N PRO A 499 -2.08 -20.09 -6.20
CA PRO A 499 -2.54 -18.88 -5.55
C PRO A 499 -1.87 -17.63 -6.12
N THR A 500 -2.62 -16.53 -6.18
CA THR A 500 -2.09 -15.27 -6.74
C THR A 500 -0.99 -14.68 -5.88
N GLY A 501 -1.13 -14.80 -4.55
CA GLY A 501 -0.35 -14.07 -3.55
C GLY A 501 -1.00 -12.75 -3.12
N ALA A 502 -2.28 -12.52 -3.44
CA ALA A 502 -3.02 -11.34 -2.99
C ALA A 502 -3.11 -11.29 -1.44
N PRO A 503 -3.06 -10.10 -0.81
CA PRO A 503 -2.92 -8.77 -1.40
C PRO A 503 -1.48 -8.21 -1.30
N ILE A 504 -0.44 -9.04 -1.48
CA ILE A 504 0.96 -8.65 -1.20
C ILE A 504 1.43 -7.47 -2.07
N LEU A 505 0.98 -7.40 -3.32
CA LEU A 505 1.44 -6.33 -4.22
C LEU A 505 0.82 -5.00 -3.81
N ALA A 506 -0.48 -4.98 -3.48
CA ALA A 506 -1.13 -3.78 -2.97
C ALA A 506 -0.52 -3.31 -1.63
N MET A 507 -0.23 -4.23 -0.71
CA MET A 507 0.47 -3.90 0.54
C MET A 507 1.87 -3.31 0.29
N GLY A 508 2.60 -3.83 -0.70
CA GLY A 508 3.92 -3.34 -1.07
C GLY A 508 3.91 -1.96 -1.77
N SER A 509 2.87 -1.64 -2.54
CA SER A 509 2.78 -0.37 -3.27
C SER A 509 2.39 0.82 -2.38
N ILE A 510 1.55 0.60 -1.37
CA ILE A 510 1.22 1.62 -0.34
C ILE A 510 2.50 2.05 0.39
N LEU A 511 3.33 1.08 0.77
CA LEU A 511 4.59 1.31 1.47
C LEU A 511 5.53 2.22 0.67
N LYS A 512 5.62 2.04 -0.65
CA LYS A 512 6.49 2.85 -1.51
C LYS A 512 6.02 4.30 -1.66
N LYS A 513 4.71 4.53 -1.85
CA LYS A 513 4.14 5.87 -2.01
C LYS A 513 4.28 6.72 -0.73
N VAL A 514 4.16 6.11 0.45
CA VAL A 514 4.40 6.80 1.73
C VAL A 514 5.87 7.21 1.88
N LEU A 515 6.81 6.45 1.32
CA LEU A 515 8.24 6.73 1.40
C LEU A 515 8.74 7.75 0.36
N GLU A 516 8.10 7.85 -0.80
CA GLU A 516 8.48 8.78 -1.89
C GLU A 516 7.99 10.22 -1.67
N ALA A 517 6.87 10.41 -0.95
CA ALA A 517 6.24 11.73 -0.77
C ALA A 517 7.05 12.76 0.06
N LEU A 518 8.13 12.36 0.73
CA LEU A 518 8.84 13.20 1.72
C LEU A 518 10.26 13.62 1.31
N LYS A 519 10.73 13.28 0.11
CA LYS A 519 12.18 13.36 -0.22
C LYS A 519 12.61 14.61 -1.01
N ASP A 520 11.73 15.30 -1.73
CA ASP A 520 12.15 16.12 -2.88
C ASP A 520 11.76 17.62 -2.81
N LEU A 521 11.90 18.32 -1.67
CA LEU A 521 11.57 19.77 -1.63
C LEU A 521 12.63 20.72 -1.02
N ILE A 522 13.36 20.40 0.05
CA ILE A 522 14.40 21.31 0.61
C ILE A 522 15.54 20.49 1.23
N THR A 523 16.80 20.92 1.06
CA THR A 523 17.98 20.27 1.67
C THR A 523 18.49 20.93 2.96
N GLU A 524 18.35 22.25 3.12
CA GLU A 524 18.87 23.07 4.25
C GLU A 524 17.94 24.27 4.54
N ALA A 525 17.75 24.66 5.80
CA ALA A 525 16.92 25.82 6.18
C ALA A 525 17.23 26.35 7.59
N CYS A 526 16.97 27.64 7.85
CA CYS A 526 17.04 28.21 9.21
C CYS A 526 15.69 28.11 9.94
N TRP A 527 15.74 27.73 11.21
CA TRP A 527 14.61 27.67 12.12
C TRP A 527 14.70 28.83 13.10
N ASP A 528 13.73 29.73 13.03
CA ASP A 528 13.55 30.82 13.96
C ASP A 528 12.57 30.39 15.05
N VAL A 529 13.08 30.24 16.26
CA VAL A 529 12.34 29.78 17.43
C VAL A 529 12.14 30.95 18.37
N SER A 530 10.89 31.23 18.72
CA SER A 530 10.50 32.34 19.60
C SER A 530 9.52 31.87 20.66
N SER A 531 9.11 32.70 21.63
CA SER A 531 8.08 32.33 22.62
C SER A 531 6.72 31.96 22.01
N PHE A 532 6.45 32.32 20.74
CA PHE A 532 5.17 32.08 20.07
C PHE A 532 5.12 30.81 19.21
N GLY A 533 6.26 30.14 18.99
CA GLY A 533 6.35 28.95 18.15
C GLY A 533 7.57 28.93 17.25
N ILE A 534 7.57 27.96 16.33
CA ILE A 534 8.64 27.72 15.36
C ILE A 534 8.21 28.31 14.02
N SER A 535 9.05 29.18 13.48
CA SER A 535 8.95 29.65 12.11
C SER A 535 10.17 29.20 11.33
N LEU A 536 9.97 28.86 10.07
CA LEU A 536 11.03 28.63 9.11
C LEU A 536 10.71 29.42 7.86
N GLN A 537 11.73 30.04 7.30
CA GLN A 537 11.68 30.72 6.03
C GLN A 537 12.93 30.34 5.24
N SER A 538 12.76 29.84 4.02
CA SER A 538 13.89 29.41 3.18
C SER A 538 13.56 29.57 1.71
N MET A 539 14.52 30.08 0.94
CA MET A 539 14.41 30.15 -0.52
C MET A 539 14.90 28.85 -1.17
N ASP A 540 14.34 28.53 -2.33
CA ASP A 540 14.90 27.50 -3.19
C ASP A 540 16.29 27.92 -3.73
N SER A 541 17.07 26.96 -4.25
CA SER A 541 18.42 27.22 -4.78
C SER A 541 18.45 28.24 -5.93
N SER A 542 17.30 28.53 -6.52
CA SER A 542 17.11 29.46 -7.64
C SER A 542 16.65 30.85 -7.17
N HIS A 543 16.34 31.05 -5.89
CA HIS A 543 15.82 32.30 -5.32
C HIS A 543 14.51 32.81 -5.97
N VAL A 544 13.70 31.91 -6.53
CA VAL A 544 12.42 32.23 -7.19
C VAL A 544 11.23 31.90 -6.31
N SER A 545 11.38 30.95 -5.40
CA SER A 545 10.35 30.54 -4.46
C SER A 545 10.83 30.59 -3.02
N LEU A 546 9.95 31.07 -2.15
CA LEU A 546 10.12 31.05 -0.71
C LEU A 546 9.18 30.04 -0.09
N VAL A 547 9.68 29.21 0.81
CA VAL A 547 8.86 28.36 1.66
C VAL A 547 8.83 28.98 3.06
N GLN A 548 7.64 29.19 3.58
CA GLN A 548 7.41 29.58 4.96
C GLN A 548 6.61 28.49 5.66
N LEU A 549 7.13 28.03 6.80
CA LEU A 549 6.42 27.15 7.72
C LEU A 549 6.20 27.92 9.01
N THR A 550 4.98 27.91 9.51
CA THR A 550 4.65 28.45 10.82
C THR A 550 3.97 27.36 11.63
N LEU A 551 4.54 27.03 12.78
CA LEU A 551 3.96 26.12 13.77
C LEU A 551 3.82 26.89 15.08
N ARG A 552 2.59 27.02 15.58
CA ARG A 552 2.29 27.79 16.78
C ARG A 552 2.63 27.00 18.05
N SER A 553 3.04 27.70 19.10
CA SER A 553 3.40 27.09 20.39
C SER A 553 2.30 26.19 20.98
N GLU A 554 1.04 26.57 20.79
CA GLU A 554 -0.15 25.84 21.25
C GLU A 554 -0.38 24.54 20.48
N GLY A 555 0.27 24.39 19.33
CA GLY A 555 0.29 23.16 18.54
C GLY A 555 1.27 22.11 19.06
N PHE A 556 2.09 22.43 20.07
CA PHE A 556 3.04 21.52 20.71
C PHE A 556 2.57 21.12 22.10
N ASP A 557 2.81 19.88 22.51
CA ASP A 557 2.43 19.38 23.84
C ASP A 557 3.13 20.14 24.99
N SER A 558 4.37 20.58 24.78
CA SER A 558 5.10 21.47 25.68
C SER A 558 6.03 22.39 24.88
N TYR A 559 5.97 23.69 25.13
CA TYR A 559 6.77 24.68 24.41
C TYR A 559 7.27 25.78 25.37
N ARG A 560 8.59 26.02 25.37
CA ARG A 560 9.22 27.10 26.15
C ARG A 560 10.44 27.65 25.40
N CYS A 561 10.45 28.96 25.16
CA CYS A 561 11.54 29.67 24.52
C CYS A 561 11.75 30.99 25.26
N ASP A 562 12.83 31.08 26.04
CA ASP A 562 13.07 32.23 26.93
C ASP A 562 13.76 33.40 26.20
N ARG A 563 14.49 33.10 25.10
CA ARG A 563 15.09 34.05 24.18
C ARG A 563 14.91 33.57 22.74
N ASN A 564 14.78 34.49 21.80
CA ASN A 564 14.66 34.12 20.39
C ASN A 564 15.97 33.52 19.90
N LEU A 565 15.88 32.41 19.17
CA LEU A 565 17.02 31.66 18.69
C LEU A 565 16.84 31.37 17.20
N ALA A 566 17.86 31.67 16.40
CA ALA A 566 17.95 31.30 14.99
C ALA A 566 18.91 30.12 14.85
N MET A 567 18.46 29.03 14.26
CA MET A 567 19.23 27.80 14.12
C MET A 567 19.32 27.37 12.66
N GLY A 568 20.52 27.38 12.08
CA GLY A 568 20.72 26.83 10.74
C GLY A 568 20.74 25.30 10.78
N VAL A 569 19.79 24.68 10.08
CA VAL A 569 19.54 23.24 10.13
C VAL A 569 19.66 22.62 8.74
N ASN A 570 20.57 21.64 8.60
CA ASN A 570 20.56 20.78 7.42
C ASN A 570 19.37 19.81 7.52
N LEU A 571 18.30 20.07 6.76
CA LEU A 571 17.05 19.31 6.80
C LEU A 571 17.24 17.86 6.38
N SER A 572 18.23 17.55 5.55
CA SER A 572 18.56 16.17 5.20
C SER A 572 19.14 15.39 6.38
N SER A 573 19.96 16.04 7.20
CA SER A 573 20.57 15.49 8.42
C SER A 573 19.57 15.45 9.55
N MET A 574 18.81 16.53 9.76
CA MET A 574 17.71 16.56 10.72
C MET A 574 16.66 15.49 10.36
N SER A 575 16.32 15.31 9.08
CA SER A 575 15.47 14.19 8.65
C SER A 575 16.08 12.87 9.09
N LYS A 576 17.38 12.62 8.90
CA LYS A 576 18.04 11.39 9.39
C LYS A 576 18.01 11.22 10.92
N ILE A 577 17.99 12.29 11.69
CA ILE A 577 17.98 12.25 13.16
C ILE A 577 16.56 12.22 13.73
N LEU A 578 15.61 12.94 13.14
CA LEU A 578 14.16 12.76 13.37
C LEU A 578 13.69 11.40 12.89
N LYS A 579 14.46 10.76 12.03
CA LYS A 579 14.44 9.32 11.74
C LYS A 579 15.20 8.51 12.80
N CYS A 580 15.42 9.00 14.02
CA CYS A 580 15.71 8.23 15.24
C CYS A 580 14.61 8.36 16.34
N ALA A 581 13.65 9.29 16.17
CA ALA A 581 12.63 9.80 17.12
C ALA A 581 11.24 9.16 17.12
N GLY A 582 10.97 8.19 18.03
CA GLY A 582 9.84 7.25 18.00
C GLY A 582 8.51 7.89 17.64
N ASN A 583 7.60 7.10 17.13
CA ASN A 583 6.38 7.60 16.54
C ASN A 583 5.49 8.37 17.52
N GLU A 584 5.47 7.89 18.78
CA GLU A 584 4.81 8.46 19.96
C GLU A 584 5.86 9.03 20.91
N ASP A 585 7.13 9.09 20.50
CA ASP A 585 8.11 9.75 21.34
C ASP A 585 7.75 11.23 21.36
N ILE A 586 7.71 11.79 22.56
CA ILE A 586 7.71 13.22 22.75
C ILE A 586 9.09 13.67 22.27
N ILE A 587 9.10 14.39 21.15
CA ILE A 587 10.30 14.93 20.57
C ILE A 587 10.56 16.29 21.21
N THR A 588 11.47 16.31 22.17
CA THR A 588 11.90 17.52 22.84
C THR A 588 13.15 18.06 22.15
N LEU A 589 13.00 19.17 21.42
CA LEU A 589 14.12 19.92 20.85
C LEU A 589 14.65 20.88 21.92
N ARG A 590 15.96 20.83 22.21
CA ARG A 590 16.64 21.69 23.18
C ARG A 590 17.86 22.33 22.54
N ALA A 591 17.98 23.64 22.66
CA ALA A 591 19.15 24.39 22.21
C ALA A 591 19.46 25.47 23.25
N GLU A 592 20.74 25.72 23.50
CA GLU A 592 21.19 26.79 24.39
C GLU A 592 21.20 28.14 23.66
N ASP A 593 21.31 29.25 24.41
CA ASP A 593 21.21 30.62 23.88
C ASP A 593 22.20 30.94 22.74
N ASN A 594 23.37 30.28 22.70
CA ASN A 594 24.38 30.37 21.64
C ASN A 594 24.72 28.96 21.13
N ALA A 595 23.70 28.24 20.65
CA ALA A 595 23.84 26.85 20.26
C ALA A 595 24.66 26.66 18.98
N ASP A 596 25.84 26.03 19.10
CA ASP A 596 26.54 25.40 17.98
C ASP A 596 25.91 24.04 17.62
N THR A 597 25.04 23.54 18.49
CA THR A 597 24.41 22.23 18.39
C THR A 597 22.97 22.25 18.88
N LEU A 598 22.12 21.54 18.15
CA LEU A 598 20.73 21.28 18.55
C LEU A 598 20.67 19.89 19.16
N ALA A 599 20.21 19.81 20.41
CA ALA A 599 19.90 18.56 21.07
C ALA A 599 18.46 18.15 20.74
N LEU A 600 18.30 16.93 20.28
CA LEU A 600 17.02 16.30 20.01
C LEU A 600 16.88 15.14 20.99
N VAL A 601 16.04 15.36 22.00
CA VAL A 601 15.74 14.37 23.03
C VAL A 601 14.45 13.68 22.65
N PHE A 602 14.52 12.38 22.39
CA PHE A 602 13.34 11.58 22.09
C PHE A 602 12.97 10.79 23.33
N GLU A 603 11.84 11.17 23.94
CA GLU A 603 11.35 10.61 25.18
C GLU A 603 10.10 9.79 24.87
N THR A 604 10.17 8.49 25.08
CA THR A 604 8.95 7.65 25.03
C THR A 604 7.92 8.14 26.05
N ILE A 605 6.61 7.99 25.79
CA ILE A 605 5.51 8.46 26.68
C ILE A 605 5.66 8.01 28.15
N ASN A 606 6.35 6.90 28.41
CA ASN A 606 6.58 6.36 29.75
C ASN A 606 7.91 6.80 30.40
N GLN A 607 8.69 7.67 29.73
CA GLN A 607 10.05 8.12 30.12
C GLN A 607 11.09 6.99 30.35
N GLU A 608 10.80 5.75 29.95
CA GLU A 608 11.71 4.60 30.14
C GLU A 608 12.93 4.64 29.21
N LYS A 609 12.78 5.28 28.04
CA LYS A 609 13.87 5.52 27.11
C LYS A 609 13.92 6.99 26.74
N VAL A 610 15.05 7.60 27.07
CA VAL A 610 15.45 8.94 26.66
C VAL A 610 16.63 8.76 25.70
N SER A 611 16.46 9.22 24.46
CA SER A 611 17.53 9.16 23.45
C SER A 611 17.95 10.59 23.13
N ASP A 612 19.14 10.96 23.59
CA ASP A 612 19.74 12.26 23.32
C ASP A 612 20.59 12.18 22.04
N TYR A 613 20.19 12.95 21.04
CA TYR A 613 20.96 13.14 19.82
C TYR A 613 21.40 14.58 19.72
N GLU A 614 22.61 14.81 19.25
CA GLU A 614 23.14 16.14 19.06
C GLU A 614 23.49 16.32 17.59
N MET A 615 22.99 17.39 16.99
CA MET A 615 23.33 17.76 15.62
C MET A 615 24.03 19.11 15.58
N LYS A 616 25.09 19.21 14.79
CA LYS A 616 25.74 20.49 14.56
C LYS A 616 24.81 21.40 13.79
N LEU A 617 24.66 22.61 14.31
CA LEU A 617 24.03 23.70 13.61
C LEU A 617 25.03 24.30 12.64
N MET A 618 24.51 24.91 11.60
CA MET A 618 25.30 25.61 10.58
C MET A 618 25.02 27.10 10.70
N ASP A 619 26.07 27.90 10.57
CA ASP A 619 25.93 29.32 10.36
C ASP A 619 25.35 29.52 8.95
N LEU A 620 24.05 29.76 8.91
CA LEU A 620 23.38 30.24 7.71
C LEU A 620 23.31 31.76 7.83
N ASP A 621 23.78 32.47 6.81
CA ASP A 621 23.50 33.90 6.68
C ASP A 621 22.01 34.05 6.35
N VAL A 622 21.20 34.28 7.38
CA VAL A 622 19.75 34.39 7.24
C VAL A 622 19.37 35.83 6.93
N GLU A 623 19.03 36.11 5.69
CA GLU A 623 18.20 37.27 5.37
C GLU A 623 16.74 36.91 5.70
N GLN A 624 16.26 37.33 6.88
CA GLN A 624 14.82 37.31 7.14
C GLN A 624 14.15 38.29 6.19
N LEU A 625 13.44 37.75 5.21
CA LEU A 625 12.63 38.54 4.31
C LEU A 625 11.35 38.92 5.06
N GLY A 626 11.28 40.17 5.50
CA GLY A 626 10.07 40.73 6.06
C GLY A 626 8.95 40.64 5.02
N ILE A 627 8.00 39.73 5.24
CA ILE A 627 6.80 39.62 4.41
C ILE A 627 5.83 40.67 4.94
N PRO A 628 5.55 41.75 4.21
CA PRO A 628 4.66 42.79 4.69
C PRO A 628 3.22 42.25 4.79
N GLU A 629 2.54 42.50 5.91
CA GLU A 629 1.10 42.23 6.05
C GLU A 629 0.34 43.16 5.11
N GLN A 630 -0.06 42.64 3.95
CA GLN A 630 -0.77 43.39 2.93
C GLN A 630 -2.06 42.66 2.57
N ALA A 631 -3.12 43.43 2.33
CA ALA A 631 -4.37 42.87 1.86
C ALA A 631 -4.18 42.39 0.42
N TYR A 632 -4.47 41.11 0.16
CA TYR A 632 -4.46 40.57 -1.19
C TYR A 632 -5.72 41.04 -1.94
N SER A 633 -5.55 41.39 -3.21
CA SER A 633 -6.66 41.84 -4.07
C SER A 633 -7.65 40.71 -4.38
N CYS A 634 -7.17 39.47 -4.44
CA CYS A 634 -7.99 38.27 -4.56
C CYS A 634 -7.45 37.13 -3.69
N VAL A 635 -8.36 36.47 -2.95
CA VAL A 635 -8.10 35.25 -2.18
C VAL A 635 -9.05 34.17 -2.68
N VAL A 636 -8.49 33.09 -3.20
CA VAL A 636 -9.24 31.94 -3.71
C VAL A 636 -8.98 30.73 -2.84
N LYS A 637 -10.03 30.19 -2.22
CA LYS A 637 -9.98 28.89 -1.55
C LYS A 637 -10.65 27.86 -2.45
N MET A 638 -9.95 26.75 -2.69
CA MET A 638 -10.45 25.66 -3.54
C MET A 638 -9.95 24.29 -3.05
N PRO A 639 -10.54 23.19 -3.54
CA PRO A 639 -10.06 21.85 -3.22
C PRO A 639 -8.60 21.68 -3.66
N SER A 640 -7.73 21.29 -2.74
CA SER A 640 -6.29 21.16 -3.01
C SER A 640 -5.97 20.09 -4.06
N GLY A 641 -6.82 19.08 -4.18
CA GLY A 641 -6.71 18.06 -5.22
C GLY A 641 -7.08 18.57 -6.62
N GLU A 642 -8.00 19.53 -6.72
CA GLU A 642 -8.37 20.13 -8.01
C GLU A 642 -7.28 21.08 -8.50
N PHE A 643 -6.74 21.91 -7.60
CA PHE A 643 -5.57 22.75 -7.90
C PHE A 643 -4.38 21.91 -8.40
N ALA A 644 -4.08 20.79 -7.73
CA ALA A 644 -3.02 19.87 -8.15
C ALA A 644 -3.24 19.29 -9.55
N ARG A 645 -4.50 18.98 -9.91
CA ARG A 645 -4.85 18.50 -11.25
C ARG A 645 -4.62 19.60 -12.29
N ILE A 646 -5.11 20.80 -12.04
CA ILE A 646 -5.00 21.95 -12.95
C ILE A 646 -3.53 22.26 -13.27
N CYS A 647 -2.67 22.35 -12.25
CA CYS A 647 -1.24 22.61 -12.46
C CYS A 647 -0.59 21.51 -13.32
N ARG A 648 -0.87 20.25 -13.03
CA ARG A 648 -0.31 19.11 -13.78
C ARG A 648 -0.76 19.10 -15.25
N ASP A 649 -2.04 19.34 -15.48
CA ASP A 649 -2.64 19.26 -16.82
C ASP A 649 -2.18 20.44 -17.69
N LEU A 650 -2.10 21.66 -17.14
CA LEU A 650 -1.60 22.83 -17.87
C LEU A 650 -0.08 22.79 -18.12
N SER A 651 0.67 22.04 -17.30
CA SER A 651 2.11 21.81 -17.53
C SER A 651 2.41 20.96 -18.77
N GLN A 652 1.39 20.30 -19.34
CA GLN A 652 1.52 19.61 -20.63
C GLN A 652 1.44 20.58 -21.81
N ILE A 653 0.87 21.77 -21.61
CA ILE A 653 0.63 22.76 -22.67
C ILE A 653 1.72 23.81 -22.70
N GLY A 654 2.12 24.31 -21.53
CA GLY A 654 3.17 25.32 -21.40
C GLY A 654 3.87 25.23 -20.05
N ASP A 655 4.97 25.97 -19.94
CA ASP A 655 5.85 26.04 -18.78
C ASP A 655 5.45 27.15 -17.78
N ALA A 656 4.47 27.98 -18.15
CA ALA A 656 3.86 28.98 -17.29
C ALA A 656 2.33 28.93 -17.34
N VAL A 657 1.70 29.31 -16.23
CA VAL A 657 0.26 29.47 -16.10
C VAL A 657 -0.09 30.90 -15.74
N MET A 658 -0.99 31.48 -16.51
CA MET A 658 -1.69 32.70 -16.22
C MET A 658 -2.90 32.41 -15.34
N ILE A 659 -2.91 32.94 -14.13
CA ILE A 659 -4.02 32.85 -13.19
C ILE A 659 -4.75 34.20 -13.21
N SER A 660 -6.03 34.18 -13.59
CA SER A 660 -6.91 35.34 -13.67
C SER A 660 -8.11 35.16 -12.74
N CYS A 661 -8.31 36.07 -11.81
CA CYS A 661 -9.41 36.07 -10.85
C CYS A 661 -10.42 37.18 -11.22
N ALA A 662 -11.69 36.80 -11.43
CA ALA A 662 -12.80 37.70 -11.73
C ALA A 662 -14.05 37.35 -10.90
N LYS A 663 -15.07 38.21 -10.92
CA LYS A 663 -16.32 38.03 -10.12
C LYS A 663 -17.06 36.72 -10.38
N ASP A 664 -16.84 36.10 -11.53
CA ASP A 664 -17.54 34.90 -11.99
C ASP A 664 -16.69 33.62 -11.90
N GLY A 665 -15.45 33.71 -11.42
CA GLY A 665 -14.56 32.58 -11.23
C GLY A 665 -13.07 32.90 -11.29
N VAL A 666 -12.25 31.89 -10.98
CA VAL A 666 -10.81 31.89 -11.23
C VAL A 666 -10.51 31.09 -12.49
N LYS A 667 -9.66 31.62 -13.37
CA LYS A 667 -9.27 31.02 -14.64
C LYS A 667 -7.76 30.79 -14.67
N PHE A 668 -7.36 29.58 -15.02
CA PHE A 668 -5.98 29.16 -15.23
C PHE A 668 -5.79 28.95 -16.74
N SER A 669 -4.82 29.63 -17.33
CA SER A 669 -4.56 29.55 -18.77
C SER A 669 -3.07 29.32 -19.01
N ALA A 670 -2.72 28.38 -19.88
CA ALA A 670 -1.33 28.16 -20.29
C ALA A 670 -1.26 28.16 -21.81
N THR A 671 -0.22 28.79 -22.35
CA THR A 671 0.04 28.86 -23.79
C THR A 671 1.42 28.29 -24.04
N GLY A 672 1.54 27.40 -25.01
CA GLY A 672 2.82 26.89 -25.49
C GLY A 672 2.73 26.42 -26.93
N GLU A 673 3.75 25.71 -27.42
CA GLU A 673 3.85 25.30 -28.82
C GLU A 673 2.67 24.43 -29.29
N LEU A 674 2.10 23.64 -28.37
CA LEU A 674 0.99 22.72 -28.65
C LEU A 674 -0.38 23.41 -28.70
N GLY A 675 -0.49 24.66 -28.25
CA GLY A 675 -1.73 25.43 -28.24
C GLY A 675 -2.01 26.12 -26.90
N THR A 676 -3.28 26.42 -26.66
CA THR A 676 -3.74 27.14 -25.44
C THR A 676 -4.67 26.26 -24.61
N GLY A 677 -4.34 26.08 -23.33
CA GLY A 677 -5.15 25.41 -22.33
C GLY A 677 -5.85 26.44 -21.45
N ASN A 678 -7.14 26.25 -21.17
CA ASN A 678 -7.94 27.17 -20.35
C ASN A 678 -8.83 26.36 -19.41
N VAL A 679 -8.71 26.57 -18.10
CA VAL A 679 -9.56 25.97 -17.07
C VAL A 679 -10.18 27.09 -16.24
N LYS A 680 -11.51 27.10 -16.09
CA LYS A 680 -12.21 28.08 -15.26
C LYS A 680 -12.99 27.37 -14.15
N LEU A 681 -12.79 27.80 -12.91
CA LEU A 681 -13.55 27.39 -11.75
C LEU A 681 -14.49 28.53 -11.34
N SER A 682 -15.79 28.30 -11.37
CA SER A 682 -16.79 29.26 -10.93
C SER A 682 -17.01 29.19 -9.42
N GLN A 683 -17.33 30.34 -8.82
CA GLN A 683 -17.70 30.41 -7.41
C GLN A 683 -18.94 29.55 -7.16
N THR A 684 -18.88 28.69 -6.14
CA THR A 684 -19.94 27.74 -5.79
C THR A 684 -20.64 28.20 -4.51
N SER A 685 -21.91 28.60 -4.63
CA SER A 685 -22.71 29.16 -3.53
C SER A 685 -23.58 28.14 -2.79
N ASN A 686 -23.63 26.88 -3.24
CA ASN A 686 -24.46 25.84 -2.62
C ASN A 686 -23.82 24.45 -2.79
N VAL A 687 -22.97 24.05 -1.84
CA VAL A 687 -22.36 22.72 -1.78
C VAL A 687 -22.59 22.15 -0.39
N ASP A 688 -23.13 20.93 -0.27
CA ASP A 688 -23.37 20.24 1.01
C ASP A 688 -22.07 19.92 1.79
N LYS A 689 -20.89 20.25 1.23
CA LYS A 689 -19.56 20.05 1.82
C LYS A 689 -18.65 21.25 1.56
N GLU A 690 -18.23 21.95 2.62
CA GLU A 690 -17.36 23.14 2.54
C GLU A 690 -15.97 22.84 1.93
N ASP A 691 -15.46 21.61 2.05
CA ASP A 691 -14.15 21.20 1.53
C ASP A 691 -14.11 21.04 0.00
N GLU A 692 -15.29 20.98 -0.66
CA GLU A 692 -15.43 20.84 -2.12
C GLU A 692 -15.80 22.17 -2.80
N ALA A 693 -16.06 23.23 -2.02
CA ALA A 693 -16.47 24.52 -2.52
C ALA A 693 -15.26 25.35 -3.01
N VAL A 694 -15.51 26.16 -4.04
CA VAL A 694 -14.61 27.23 -4.49
C VAL A 694 -15.17 28.55 -4.01
N THR A 695 -14.50 29.17 -3.06
CA THR A 695 -14.85 30.49 -2.53
C THR A 695 -13.82 31.52 -2.98
N ILE A 696 -14.32 32.64 -3.49
CA ILE A 696 -13.51 33.72 -4.02
C ILE A 696 -13.87 34.98 -3.24
N GLU A 697 -12.90 35.54 -2.54
CA GLU A 697 -12.97 36.86 -1.93
C GLU A 697 -12.14 37.80 -2.80
N MET A 698 -12.81 38.72 -3.50
CA MET A 698 -12.15 39.58 -4.50
C MET A 698 -12.52 41.04 -4.27
N ASN A 699 -11.49 41.86 -4.04
CA ASN A 699 -11.58 43.31 -3.98
C ASN A 699 -11.36 43.91 -5.37
N GLU A 700 -10.34 43.44 -6.09
CA GLU A 700 -9.98 43.88 -7.44
C GLU A 700 -9.63 42.66 -8.32
N PRO A 701 -9.94 42.70 -9.63
CA PRO A 701 -9.50 41.65 -10.56
C PRO A 701 -7.97 41.58 -10.64
N VAL A 702 -7.43 40.37 -10.63
CA VAL A 702 -5.97 40.13 -10.71
C VAL A 702 -5.68 39.15 -11.82
N GLN A 703 -4.63 39.40 -12.59
CA GLN A 703 -4.13 38.51 -13.63
C GLN A 703 -2.61 38.49 -13.59
N LEU A 704 -2.03 37.33 -13.30
CA LEU A 704 -0.59 37.16 -13.12
C LEU A 704 -0.12 35.82 -13.72
N ILE A 705 1.14 35.75 -14.13
CA ILE A 705 1.73 34.57 -14.75
C ILE A 705 2.74 33.94 -13.79
N PHE A 706 2.69 32.63 -13.60
CA PHE A 706 3.59 31.89 -12.71
C PHE A 706 4.19 30.68 -13.39
N ALA A 707 5.40 30.31 -13.00
CA ALA A 707 6.07 29.13 -13.52
C ALA A 707 5.42 27.83 -12.98
N LEU A 708 5.01 26.94 -13.88
CA LEU A 708 4.21 25.76 -13.55
C LEU A 708 4.99 24.65 -12.83
N ASN A 709 6.30 24.56 -13.08
CA ASN A 709 7.19 23.66 -12.38
C ASN A 709 7.14 23.86 -10.85
N TYR A 710 7.17 25.10 -10.37
CA TYR A 710 7.07 25.45 -8.96
C TYR A 710 5.69 25.13 -8.38
N LEU A 711 4.62 25.45 -9.11
CA LEU A 711 3.26 25.12 -8.64
C LEU A 711 3.05 23.60 -8.52
N ASN A 712 3.62 22.80 -9.42
CA ASN A 712 3.63 21.34 -9.28
C ASN A 712 4.45 20.85 -8.08
N PHE A 713 5.49 21.57 -7.68
CA PHE A 713 6.21 21.28 -6.44
C PHE A 713 5.35 21.58 -5.21
N PHE A 714 4.64 22.71 -5.19
CA PHE A 714 3.80 23.09 -4.06
C PHE A 714 2.59 22.15 -3.89
N THR A 715 2.06 21.58 -4.97
CA THR A 715 0.96 20.61 -4.91
C THR A 715 1.36 19.28 -4.26
N LYS A 716 2.64 19.04 -4.00
CA LYS A 716 3.06 17.92 -3.13
C LYS A 716 2.58 18.08 -1.68
N ALA A 717 2.25 19.30 -1.25
CA ALA A 717 1.65 19.59 0.06
C ALA A 717 0.14 19.33 0.13
N THR A 718 -0.52 18.95 -0.97
CA THR A 718 -1.94 18.57 -1.02
C THR A 718 -2.37 17.56 0.06
N PRO A 719 -1.56 16.59 0.52
CA PRO A 719 -1.93 15.72 1.63
C PRO A 719 -2.09 16.43 2.99
N LEU A 720 -1.50 17.62 3.18
CA LEU A 720 -1.54 18.36 4.45
C LEU A 720 -2.88 19.05 4.71
N SER A 721 -3.60 19.42 3.65
CA SER A 721 -4.87 20.13 3.73
C SER A 721 -5.79 19.75 2.58
N LYS A 722 -7.08 19.53 2.88
CA LYS A 722 -8.10 19.28 1.85
C LYS A 722 -8.39 20.48 0.96
N THR A 723 -8.08 21.67 1.44
CA THR A 723 -8.25 22.94 0.70
C THR A 723 -6.91 23.66 0.58
N VAL A 724 -6.70 24.31 -0.55
CA VAL A 724 -5.58 25.23 -0.78
C VAL A 724 -6.13 26.65 -0.87
N ILE A 725 -5.38 27.62 -0.33
CA ILE A 725 -5.71 29.04 -0.45
C ILE A 725 -4.66 29.70 -1.33
N LEU A 726 -5.11 30.37 -2.39
CA LEU A 726 -4.29 31.16 -3.30
C LEU A 726 -4.56 32.63 -3.04
N SER A 727 -3.55 33.37 -2.60
CA SER A 727 -3.67 34.82 -2.38
C SER A 727 -2.81 35.57 -3.39
N MET A 728 -3.44 36.49 -4.13
CA MET A 728 -2.83 37.19 -5.26
C MET A 728 -3.13 38.69 -5.24
N SER A 729 -2.16 39.49 -5.68
CA SER A 729 -2.29 40.92 -5.94
C SER A 729 -1.21 41.36 -6.92
N ALA A 730 -1.43 42.48 -7.62
CA ALA A 730 -0.42 43.02 -8.53
C ALA A 730 0.87 43.33 -7.75
N ASP A 731 2.02 43.07 -8.37
CA ASP A 731 3.36 43.37 -7.84
C ASP A 731 3.75 42.63 -6.53
N ILE A 732 3.00 41.60 -6.13
CA ILE A 732 3.25 40.79 -4.94
C ILE A 732 3.33 39.29 -5.32
N PRO A 733 4.24 38.49 -4.72
CA PRO A 733 4.30 37.04 -4.95
C PRO A 733 2.98 36.33 -4.66
N LEU A 734 2.65 35.33 -5.47
CA LEU A 734 1.54 34.42 -5.19
C LEU A 734 1.82 33.66 -3.91
N VAL A 735 0.84 33.66 -3.00
CA VAL A 735 0.87 32.80 -1.82
C VAL A 735 0.02 31.57 -2.06
N VAL A 736 0.62 30.39 -1.91
CA VAL A 736 -0.08 29.11 -1.89
C VAL A 736 -0.02 28.56 -0.46
N GLU A 737 -1.15 28.61 0.24
CA GLU A 737 -1.25 28.21 1.64
C GLU A 737 -1.98 26.86 1.80
N TYR A 738 -1.34 25.97 2.57
CA TYR A 738 -1.93 24.75 3.09
C TYR A 738 -1.99 24.84 4.62
N LYS A 739 -3.20 24.81 5.18
CA LYS A 739 -3.39 24.82 6.65
C LYS A 739 -3.11 23.45 7.23
N ILE A 740 -2.35 23.40 8.31
CA ILE A 740 -2.05 22.18 9.06
C ILE A 740 -2.98 22.15 10.27
N ALA A 741 -4.24 21.77 10.06
CA ALA A 741 -5.29 21.77 11.09
C ALA A 741 -5.25 23.08 11.91
N ASP A 742 -5.18 23.00 13.25
CA ASP A 742 -5.06 24.15 14.15
C ASP A 742 -3.61 24.46 14.55
N MET A 743 -2.65 23.64 14.11
CA MET A 743 -1.23 23.71 14.52
C MET A 743 -0.46 24.81 13.80
N GLY A 744 -0.87 25.17 12.58
CA GLY A 744 -0.13 26.13 11.77
C GLY A 744 -0.45 26.05 10.28
N HIS A 745 0.51 26.49 9.47
CA HIS A 745 0.38 26.48 8.01
C HIS A 745 1.73 26.36 7.30
N VAL A 746 1.68 25.84 6.08
CA VAL A 746 2.76 26.00 5.10
C VAL A 746 2.30 27.00 4.06
N LYS A 747 3.13 28.00 3.79
CA LYS A 747 2.95 28.98 2.72
C LYS A 747 4.11 28.88 1.76
N TYR A 748 3.78 28.80 0.48
CA TYR A 748 4.74 28.94 -0.60
C TYR A 748 4.53 30.30 -1.25
N TYR A 749 5.61 31.06 -1.43
CA TYR A 749 5.60 32.29 -2.18
C TYR A 749 6.29 32.05 -3.52
N LEU A 750 5.69 32.56 -4.58
CA LEU A 750 6.23 32.45 -5.93
C LEU A 750 6.09 33.78 -6.65
N ALA A 751 7.22 34.31 -7.11
CA ALA A 751 7.22 35.54 -7.88
C ALA A 751 6.50 35.33 -9.23
N PRO A 752 5.71 36.32 -9.69
CA PRO A 752 5.16 36.29 -11.03
C PRO A 752 6.29 36.42 -12.07
N LYS A 753 6.12 35.79 -13.24
CA LYS A 753 6.96 36.08 -14.41
C LYS A 753 6.63 37.51 -14.88
N ILE A 754 7.65 38.33 -15.09
CA ILE A 754 7.51 39.67 -15.69
C ILE A 754 7.37 39.49 -17.21
N ASP A 755 6.30 40.03 -17.80
CA ASP A 755 6.22 40.16 -19.26
C ASP A 755 7.15 41.29 -19.70
N GLU A 756 8.19 40.97 -20.50
CA GLU A 756 9.12 41.96 -21.07
C GLU A 756 8.47 42.89 -22.12
N GLU A 757 7.17 42.76 -22.40
CA GLU A 757 6.43 43.58 -23.37
C GLU A 757 5.65 44.77 -22.75
N ALA A 758 5.79 45.02 -21.44
CA ALA A 758 5.06 46.09 -20.75
C ALA A 758 5.97 47.11 -20.01
N SER A 759 7.10 47.48 -20.61
CA SER A 759 7.95 48.61 -20.17
C SER A 759 8.20 49.62 -21.28
#